data_AF-A0A8C6Y9J4-F1
#
_entry.id   AF-A0A8C6Y9J4-F1
#
_cell.length_a   1.000
_cell.length_b   1.000
_cell.length_c   1.000
_cell.angle_alpha   90.00
_cell.angle_beta   90.00
_cell.angle_gamma   90.00
#
_symmetry.space_group_name_H-M   'P 1'
#
loop_
_entity.id
_entity.type
_entity.pdbx_description
1 polymer ?
#
loop_
_entity_poly.entity_id
_entity_poly.type
_entity_poly.pdbx_seq_one_letter_code
_entity_poly.pdbx_strand_id
1 'polypeptide(L)'
;MCVSGVRTMTSPKSSSSLNKHSNTVLDTTSYSIPSSHSSPPKTIPSKYDSEIGSPKKSVTFSGKGQVENILEEYAQQVRDLQKKLSDNTEQHEQQKFALRQSIIELQTSLENAMREKESLSELRQKESQSQEGHNSRLRATVDELQTASLLQEEMIKESSSQIEYLKKLVQGHDDVFEQLRNLLLHYERGPDQKTYGYESAASLRISYLPSAFARILQDFETEVLRLKSKFVPVRDFFSPLKLLFFTPNVEIIERLIGEHEQDLEILREAAKASHSHANNIQSQMEIIQEQAKNQKSLYLRQISQLEGTISQLRSELREAMRMSQDKIEDLEKQLHLVHSEVTDAQIERDQYSQESGNLDDEVQQLLAELHKKDAELNLEKEQNKRLWDRDTGSSITIDNLRRELDNKTMELQRLDSVVRSLQMECEGQIQRQMSAIKERNDSLERESAILAQLNSTKGKLHKTVQELNERKLSLDSAERVIADLRCSQLEKERVIERTNDEIEKLRGRVDSKRQEFQQLKSESELLRNVQSDCESLKVQLVEKEKVIEILQKQIESMTEIVSQHGRTAGSMETEKSQLMKEVGEKKVELQEMKNLQEKKDSQIRELEASLSDMELEKVKLMNVCSERLRILKEMKLEREELVNEIKASRIELSALAEEAEIIKNDYREKNEDMEAIVSKLKMQLKTAQIELEQTRATLKTMEGSDGHAMKVAMGMQKQITAKRGQIDALQSKIKFLEEAMTNATKEKHYLKEERNRLSQELGCMSALNNKLAGELEILKSQDKRLKDKLVTMEAALDKASVQFAECQCIIQRQEQEVMRYKLQHTLDVKELQGPGHTVGSSTLKQRYSTLPHSSSEPSCQTFMPSKLNYTKEDPLRDLKQLLQELRSTIDEIPSAILPKTESDSDPDLSSTLTACINQIQACITLRSIKIVRCCILAGWMDGWVDG
;
A
#
# COMPACT_ATOMS: atom_id res chain seq x y z
N MET A 1 -18.32 -28.80 -5.87
CA MET A 1 -19.64 -29.28 -6.35
C MET A 1 -20.13 -28.31 -7.40
N CYS A 2 -20.79 -28.77 -8.47
CA CYS A 2 -21.56 -27.98 -9.46
C CYS A 2 -20.79 -26.92 -10.28
N VAL A 3 -21.10 -26.63 -11.55
CA VAL A 3 -21.79 -27.41 -12.58
C VAL A 3 -21.06 -27.19 -13.91
N SER A 4 -20.46 -28.26 -14.41
CA SER A 4 -20.65 -28.87 -15.75
C SER A 4 -21.16 -28.04 -16.94
N GLY A 5 -20.50 -28.18 -18.10
CA GLY A 5 -21.22 -28.36 -19.37
C GLY A 5 -20.61 -27.72 -20.63
N VAL A 6 -20.70 -28.46 -21.75
CA VAL A 6 -20.54 -28.03 -23.15
C VAL A 6 -19.17 -27.37 -23.50
N ARG A 7 -18.17 -28.06 -24.09
CA ARG A 7 -18.13 -28.94 -25.28
C ARG A 7 -18.31 -28.20 -26.62
N THR A 8 -17.25 -27.58 -27.13
CA THR A 8 -17.09 -27.29 -28.57
C THR A 8 -16.80 -28.59 -29.33
N MET A 9 -17.67 -28.95 -30.28
CA MET A 9 -17.53 -30.13 -31.13
C MET A 9 -16.93 -29.78 -32.49
N THR A 10 -16.15 -30.71 -33.04
CA THR A 10 -16.03 -31.04 -34.47
C THR A 10 -15.68 -29.94 -35.49
N SER A 11 -14.58 -30.16 -36.21
CA SER A 11 -14.49 -29.85 -37.64
C SER A 11 -13.87 -31.04 -38.39
N PRO A 12 -14.65 -31.81 -39.17
CA PRO A 12 -14.15 -32.88 -40.00
C PRO A 12 -14.13 -32.50 -41.50
N LYS A 13 -13.25 -33.21 -42.21
CA LYS A 13 -13.14 -33.39 -43.68
C LYS A 13 -14.54 -33.59 -44.31
N SER A 14 -14.85 -33.29 -45.58
CA SER A 14 -14.09 -33.43 -46.85
C SER A 14 -14.83 -32.63 -47.96
N SER A 15 -14.52 -32.58 -49.27
CA SER A 15 -13.50 -33.20 -50.14
C SER A 15 -13.39 -32.44 -51.48
N SER A 16 -12.35 -32.74 -52.27
CA SER A 16 -12.19 -32.43 -53.70
C SER A 16 -13.34 -33.00 -54.59
N SER A 17 -13.49 -32.69 -55.89
CA SER A 17 -12.46 -32.52 -56.92
C SER A 17 -12.96 -31.93 -58.26
N LEU A 18 -11.99 -31.48 -59.09
CA LEU A 18 -11.89 -31.45 -60.57
C LEU A 18 -13.18 -31.38 -61.43
N ASN A 19 -13.24 -30.66 -62.55
CA ASN A 19 -12.24 -30.49 -63.64
C ASN A 19 -12.64 -29.22 -64.46
N LYS A 20 -11.94 -28.68 -65.48
CA LYS A 20 -10.96 -29.21 -66.43
C LYS A 20 -10.25 -28.07 -67.19
N HIS A 21 -8.94 -28.21 -67.44
CA HIS A 21 -8.17 -27.83 -68.66
C HIS A 21 -6.76 -27.32 -68.34
N SER A 22 -5.77 -28.09 -68.80
CA SER A 22 -4.35 -27.75 -68.81
C SER A 22 -4.00 -27.04 -70.12
N ASN A 23 -3.00 -26.14 -70.10
CA ASN A 23 -1.68 -26.48 -70.64
C ASN A 23 -0.65 -25.35 -70.47
N THR A 24 0.59 -25.75 -70.23
CA THR A 24 1.76 -24.87 -70.13
C THR A 24 2.51 -24.87 -71.45
N VAL A 25 2.73 -23.71 -72.06
CA VAL A 25 3.81 -23.49 -73.02
C VAL A 25 4.42 -22.11 -72.77
N LEU A 26 5.70 -22.09 -72.41
CA LEU A 26 6.58 -20.96 -72.71
C LEU A 26 7.16 -21.21 -74.10
N ASP A 27 6.91 -20.33 -75.08
CA ASP A 27 8.02 -19.56 -75.66
C ASP A 27 7.59 -18.44 -76.63
N THR A 28 8.46 -17.44 -76.70
CA THR A 28 8.78 -16.55 -77.84
C THR A 28 7.83 -16.50 -79.05
N THR A 29 7.12 -15.37 -79.24
CA THR A 29 6.98 -14.78 -80.58
C THR A 29 6.96 -13.24 -80.55
N SER A 30 7.93 -12.68 -81.25
CA SER A 30 8.11 -11.29 -81.63
C SER A 30 6.86 -10.59 -82.17
N TYR A 31 6.71 -9.30 -81.87
CA TYR A 31 6.06 -8.34 -82.78
C TYR A 31 7.01 -7.21 -83.13
N SER A 32 7.14 -6.94 -84.43
CA SER A 32 8.18 -6.06 -84.97
C SER A 32 7.77 -4.59 -84.93
N ILE A 33 8.74 -3.72 -84.65
CA ILE A 33 8.66 -2.28 -84.94
C ILE A 33 8.86 -2.08 -86.45
N PRO A 34 8.01 -1.29 -87.13
CA PRO A 34 8.42 -0.52 -88.30
C PRO A 34 8.73 0.91 -87.86
N SER A 35 9.96 1.36 -88.10
CA SER A 35 10.40 2.72 -87.78
C SER A 35 9.95 3.73 -88.84
N SER A 36 9.75 4.97 -88.41
CA SER A 36 10.03 6.16 -89.23
C SER A 36 10.34 7.36 -88.33
N HIS A 37 11.13 8.30 -88.85
CA HIS A 37 11.90 9.26 -88.05
C HIS A 37 11.36 10.71 -88.11
N SER A 38 12.05 11.62 -87.42
CA SER A 38 11.80 13.07 -87.25
C SER A 38 10.62 13.40 -86.31
N SER A 39 10.78 14.15 -85.20
CA SER A 39 11.49 15.40 -84.88
C SER A 39 10.64 16.66 -85.10
N PRO A 40 10.73 17.68 -84.21
CA PRO A 40 9.63 18.63 -83.99
C PRO A 40 9.61 19.82 -84.96
N PRO A 41 8.43 20.44 -85.18
CA PRO A 41 8.30 21.62 -86.01
C PRO A 41 8.90 22.86 -85.34
N LYS A 42 9.74 23.58 -86.09
CA LYS A 42 10.11 24.98 -85.81
C LYS A 42 9.32 25.91 -86.73
N THR A 43 8.91 27.05 -86.18
CA THR A 43 8.62 28.33 -86.86
C THR A 43 9.83 28.69 -87.76
N ILE A 44 9.78 29.43 -88.89
CA ILE A 44 9.03 30.66 -89.22
C ILE A 44 8.59 30.66 -90.73
N PRO A 45 8.40 31.76 -91.54
CA PRO A 45 7.15 31.87 -92.32
C PRO A 45 7.31 32.13 -93.86
N SER A 46 6.16 32.43 -94.49
CA SER A 46 5.97 33.46 -95.55
C SER A 46 5.71 33.01 -97.00
N LYS A 47 4.69 33.66 -97.59
CA LYS A 47 4.40 33.90 -99.02
C LYS A 47 4.40 32.74 -100.03
N TYR A 48 3.23 32.53 -100.63
CA TYR A 48 2.99 33.03 -102.01
C TYR A 48 1.55 33.56 -102.14
N ASP A 49 1.33 34.49 -103.08
CA ASP A 49 0.06 35.20 -103.33
C ASP A 49 -0.71 34.63 -104.54
N SER A 50 -1.95 35.10 -104.72
CA SER A 50 -2.82 34.96 -105.93
C SER A 50 -3.39 33.54 -106.24
N GLU A 51 -4.60 33.38 -106.80
CA GLU A 51 -5.63 34.37 -107.16
C GLU A 51 -7.09 33.84 -107.20
N ILE A 52 -8.01 34.80 -107.13
CA ILE A 52 -9.44 34.84 -107.54
C ILE A 52 -10.03 33.58 -108.21
N GLY A 53 -11.18 33.07 -107.70
CA GLY A 53 -11.87 31.92 -108.29
C GLY A 53 -13.31 31.61 -107.84
N SER A 54 -14.19 32.60 -107.65
CA SER A 54 -15.62 32.32 -107.37
C SER A 54 -16.36 31.78 -108.60
N PRO A 55 -17.34 30.89 -108.43
CA PRO A 55 -18.72 31.40 -108.52
C PRO A 55 -19.69 30.85 -107.47
N LYS A 56 -20.75 31.63 -107.21
CA LYS A 56 -21.83 31.29 -106.27
C LYS A 56 -22.68 30.14 -106.78
N LYS A 57 -22.90 29.11 -105.95
CA LYS A 57 -24.13 28.30 -105.96
C LYS A 57 -24.65 28.13 -104.54
N SER A 58 -25.64 28.95 -104.18
CA SER A 58 -26.36 28.86 -102.91
C SER A 58 -27.33 27.67 -102.95
N VAL A 59 -26.88 26.51 -102.47
CA VAL A 59 -27.76 25.38 -102.13
C VAL A 59 -28.05 25.45 -100.64
N THR A 60 -29.32 25.56 -100.25
CA THR A 60 -29.78 25.56 -98.86
C THR A 60 -29.65 24.17 -98.25
N PHE A 61 -28.44 23.84 -97.78
CA PHE A 61 -28.14 22.54 -97.22
C PHE A 61 -28.67 22.43 -95.77
N SER A 62 -29.78 21.71 -95.60
CA SER A 62 -30.43 21.47 -94.29
C SER A 62 -29.66 20.42 -93.45
N GLY A 63 -28.36 20.63 -93.26
CA GLY A 63 -27.47 19.74 -92.48
C GLY A 63 -26.83 20.40 -91.25
N LYS A 64 -27.04 21.71 -91.03
CA LYS A 64 -26.35 22.46 -89.96
C LYS A 64 -26.60 21.86 -88.58
N GLY A 65 -27.85 21.53 -88.26
CA GLY A 65 -28.24 20.88 -87.00
C GLY A 65 -27.71 19.45 -86.82
N GLN A 66 -27.41 18.71 -87.89
CA GLN A 66 -26.77 17.39 -87.76
C GLN A 66 -25.29 17.53 -87.39
N VAL A 67 -24.58 18.51 -87.97
CA VAL A 67 -23.18 18.80 -87.62
C VAL A 67 -23.10 19.42 -86.22
N GLU A 68 -24.02 20.31 -85.86
CA GLU A 68 -24.10 20.88 -84.50
C GLU A 68 -24.45 19.82 -83.45
N ASN A 69 -25.38 18.90 -83.72
CA ASN A 69 -25.65 17.77 -82.81
C ASN A 69 -24.44 16.85 -82.64
N ILE A 70 -23.75 16.47 -83.72
CA ILE A 70 -22.55 15.61 -83.64
C ILE A 70 -21.42 16.32 -82.87
N LEU A 71 -21.23 17.62 -83.08
CA LEU A 71 -20.26 18.41 -82.31
C LEU A 71 -20.65 18.53 -80.84
N GLU A 72 -21.93 18.66 -80.52
CA GLU A 72 -22.41 18.71 -79.13
C GLU A 72 -22.36 17.34 -78.43
N GLU A 73 -22.58 16.24 -79.16
CA GLU A 73 -22.36 14.86 -78.68
C GLU A 73 -20.88 14.62 -78.38
N TYR A 74 -19.96 15.03 -79.26
CA TYR A 74 -18.52 14.97 -78.98
C TYR A 74 -18.11 15.91 -77.83
N ALA A 75 -18.70 17.11 -77.74
CA ALA A 75 -18.47 18.02 -76.62
C ALA A 75 -18.96 17.42 -75.30
N GLN A 76 -20.13 16.74 -75.29
CA GLN A 76 -20.62 16.02 -74.12
C GLN A 76 -19.72 14.84 -73.76
N GLN A 77 -19.27 14.04 -74.73
CA GLN A 77 -18.29 12.97 -74.46
C GLN A 77 -16.98 13.50 -73.88
N VAL A 78 -16.49 14.66 -74.35
CA VAL A 78 -15.32 15.32 -73.76
C VAL A 78 -15.62 15.80 -72.33
N ARG A 79 -16.79 16.41 -72.06
CA ARG A 79 -17.23 16.80 -70.71
C ARG A 79 -17.34 15.58 -69.77
N ASP A 80 -17.89 14.47 -70.24
CA ASP A 80 -18.05 13.22 -69.48
C ASP A 80 -16.70 12.54 -69.20
N LEU A 81 -15.76 12.58 -70.15
CA LEU A 81 -14.40 12.08 -69.97
C LEU A 81 -13.57 12.99 -69.05
N GLN A 82 -13.71 14.31 -69.15
CA GLN A 82 -13.12 15.27 -68.23
C GLN A 82 -13.65 15.07 -66.81
N LYS A 83 -14.97 14.85 -66.65
CA LYS A 83 -15.57 14.52 -65.36
C LYS A 83 -15.04 13.19 -64.82
N LYS A 84 -15.05 12.11 -65.61
CA LYS A 84 -14.48 10.82 -65.18
C LYS A 84 -13.01 10.94 -64.78
N LEU A 85 -12.24 11.83 -65.42
CA LEU A 85 -10.86 12.11 -65.04
C LEU A 85 -10.75 12.90 -63.74
N SER A 86 -11.61 13.90 -63.48
CA SER A 86 -11.65 14.60 -62.18
C SER A 86 -12.10 13.67 -61.06
N ASP A 87 -13.18 12.92 -61.25
CA ASP A 87 -13.75 12.02 -60.26
C ASP A 87 -12.72 10.92 -59.86
N ASN A 88 -11.98 10.37 -60.84
CA ASN A 88 -10.90 9.41 -60.60
C ASN A 88 -9.66 10.05 -59.94
N THR A 89 -9.37 11.32 -60.23
CA THR A 89 -8.26 12.06 -59.57
C THR A 89 -8.61 12.35 -58.11
N GLU A 90 -9.87 12.71 -57.83
CA GLU A 90 -10.37 12.91 -56.48
C GLU A 90 -10.35 11.61 -55.67
N GLN A 91 -10.85 10.50 -56.23
CA GLN A 91 -10.78 9.18 -55.60
C GLN A 91 -9.33 8.75 -55.29
N HIS A 92 -8.37 9.03 -56.18
CA HIS A 92 -6.95 8.77 -55.92
C HIS A 92 -6.40 9.62 -54.76
N GLU A 93 -6.73 10.92 -54.69
CA GLU A 93 -6.31 11.78 -53.58
C GLU A 93 -7.01 11.41 -52.25
N GLN A 94 -8.28 10.98 -52.28
CA GLN A 94 -8.99 10.43 -51.12
C GLN A 94 -8.32 9.14 -50.60
N GLN A 95 -8.00 8.19 -51.50
CA GLN A 95 -7.26 6.97 -51.13
C GLN A 95 -5.87 7.28 -50.55
N LYS A 96 -5.16 8.24 -51.15
CA LYS A 96 -3.84 8.72 -50.69
C LYS A 96 -3.92 9.45 -49.35
N PHE A 97 -5.05 10.12 -49.05
CA PHE A 97 -5.31 10.70 -47.72
C PHE A 97 -5.56 9.58 -46.70
N ALA A 98 -6.44 8.62 -46.99
CA ALA A 98 -6.73 7.48 -46.12
C ALA A 98 -5.46 6.66 -45.80
N LEU A 99 -4.62 6.37 -46.81
CA LEU A 99 -3.34 5.69 -46.62
C LEU A 99 -2.37 6.48 -45.73
N ARG A 100 -2.33 7.82 -45.84
CA ARG A 100 -1.51 8.67 -44.95
C ARG A 100 -2.04 8.65 -43.51
N GLN A 101 -3.36 8.71 -43.35
CA GLN A 101 -4.03 8.65 -42.06
C GLN A 101 -3.72 7.31 -41.35
N SER A 102 -3.88 6.17 -42.02
CA SER A 102 -3.51 4.86 -41.46
C SER A 102 -2.01 4.70 -41.21
N ILE A 103 -1.13 5.36 -41.96
CA ILE A 103 0.32 5.39 -41.65
C ILE A 103 0.56 6.14 -40.33
N ILE A 104 -0.07 7.30 -40.12
CA ILE A 104 0.05 8.09 -38.88
C ILE A 104 -0.52 7.32 -37.68
N GLU A 105 -1.65 6.64 -37.85
CA GLU A 105 -2.25 5.78 -36.83
C GLU A 105 -1.34 4.60 -36.45
N LEU A 106 -0.75 3.93 -37.44
CA LEU A 106 0.21 2.84 -37.20
C LEU A 106 1.52 3.33 -36.57
N GLN A 107 2.01 4.51 -36.93
CA GLN A 107 3.16 5.15 -36.29
C GLN A 107 2.87 5.49 -34.83
N THR A 108 1.73 6.15 -34.56
CA THR A 108 1.28 6.50 -33.20
C THR A 108 1.07 5.24 -32.34
N SER A 109 0.47 4.19 -32.91
CA SER A 109 0.27 2.90 -32.25
C SER A 109 1.61 2.20 -31.91
N LEU A 110 2.59 2.26 -32.82
CA LEU A 110 3.93 1.73 -32.58
C LEU A 110 4.67 2.51 -31.48
N GLU A 111 4.60 3.84 -31.48
CA GLU A 111 5.18 4.70 -30.44
C GLU A 111 4.52 4.48 -29.06
N ASN A 112 3.21 4.23 -29.03
CA ASN A 112 2.50 3.83 -27.81
C ASN A 112 3.00 2.47 -27.30
N ALA A 113 3.03 1.45 -28.17
CA ALA A 113 3.51 0.11 -27.81
C ALA A 113 4.99 0.11 -27.38
N MET A 114 5.83 1.00 -27.92
CA MET A 114 7.21 1.20 -27.46
C MET A 114 7.26 1.79 -26.06
N ARG A 115 6.49 2.86 -25.76
CA ARG A 115 6.42 3.46 -24.42
C ARG A 115 5.84 2.51 -23.37
N GLU A 116 4.83 1.72 -23.73
CA GLU A 116 4.29 0.66 -22.86
C GLU A 116 5.34 -0.42 -22.57
N LYS A 117 6.09 -0.87 -23.59
CA LYS A 117 7.19 -1.83 -23.42
C LYS A 117 8.30 -1.30 -22.51
N GLU A 118 8.64 -0.01 -22.62
CA GLU A 118 9.64 0.66 -21.78
C GLU A 118 9.16 0.76 -20.33
N SER A 119 7.92 1.21 -20.10
CA SER A 119 7.27 1.21 -18.78
C SER A 119 7.22 -0.18 -18.14
N LEU A 120 6.85 -1.22 -18.90
CA LEU A 120 6.88 -2.62 -18.46
C LEU A 120 8.31 -3.15 -18.21
N SER A 121 9.33 -2.53 -18.81
CA SER A 121 10.74 -2.83 -18.52
C SER A 121 11.17 -2.21 -17.20
N GLU A 122 10.82 -0.94 -16.95
CA GLU A 122 11.07 -0.28 -15.65
C GLU A 122 10.35 -0.98 -14.50
N LEU A 123 9.09 -1.36 -14.68
CA LEU A 123 8.31 -2.04 -13.63
C LEU A 123 8.96 -3.37 -13.24
N ARG A 124 9.36 -4.20 -14.21
CA ARG A 124 10.11 -5.44 -13.93
C ARG A 124 11.48 -5.20 -13.32
N GLN A 125 12.16 -4.10 -13.65
CA GLN A 125 13.41 -3.72 -13.01
C GLN A 125 13.21 -3.35 -11.53
N LYS A 126 12.18 -2.54 -11.24
CA LYS A 126 11.80 -2.14 -9.87
C LYS A 126 11.33 -3.34 -9.03
N GLU A 127 10.56 -4.25 -9.63
CA GLU A 127 10.15 -5.54 -9.06
C GLU A 127 11.37 -6.41 -8.73
N SER A 128 12.29 -6.58 -9.68
CA SER A 128 13.53 -7.35 -9.48
C SER A 128 14.41 -6.77 -8.37
N GLN A 129 14.54 -5.44 -8.28
CA GLN A 129 15.28 -4.76 -7.22
C GLN A 129 14.62 -4.94 -5.85
N SER A 130 13.29 -4.85 -5.78
CA SER A 130 12.53 -5.14 -4.56
C SER A 130 12.73 -6.59 -4.11
N GLN A 131 12.59 -7.54 -5.03
CA GLN A 131 12.78 -8.97 -4.76
C GLN A 131 14.22 -9.30 -4.31
N GLU A 132 15.24 -8.63 -4.88
CA GLU A 132 16.63 -8.74 -4.43
C GLU A 132 16.82 -8.18 -3.00
N GLY A 133 16.16 -7.06 -2.66
CA GLY A 133 16.13 -6.51 -1.31
C GLY A 133 15.37 -7.39 -0.30
N HIS A 134 14.31 -8.09 -0.72
CA HIS A 134 13.63 -9.10 0.10
C HIS A 134 14.48 -10.35 0.30
N ASN A 135 15.09 -10.89 -0.77
CA ASN A 135 16.02 -12.02 -0.70
C ASN A 135 17.25 -11.73 0.18
N SER A 136 17.76 -10.49 0.15
CA SER A 136 18.92 -10.10 0.95
C SER A 136 18.59 -9.95 2.43
N ARG A 137 17.41 -9.42 2.77
CA ARG A 137 16.89 -9.43 4.16
C ARG A 137 16.65 -10.85 4.67
N LEU A 138 16.00 -11.69 3.86
CA LEU A 138 15.76 -13.10 4.23
C LEU A 138 17.07 -13.86 4.46
N ARG A 139 18.11 -13.62 3.65
CA ARG A 139 19.44 -14.20 3.85
C ARG A 139 20.05 -13.76 5.18
N ALA A 140 20.04 -12.45 5.47
CA ALA A 140 20.54 -11.94 6.75
C ALA A 140 19.81 -12.58 7.96
N THR A 141 18.48 -12.69 7.93
CA THR A 141 17.72 -13.37 8.99
C THR A 141 18.04 -14.86 9.10
N VAL A 142 18.34 -15.55 7.99
CA VAL A 142 18.81 -16.94 8.02
C VAL A 142 20.21 -17.05 8.63
N ASP A 143 21.12 -16.14 8.30
CA ASP A 143 22.49 -16.11 8.84
C ASP A 143 22.48 -15.77 10.36
N GLU A 144 21.60 -14.86 10.79
CA GLU A 144 21.30 -14.54 12.19
C GLU A 144 20.74 -15.76 12.95
N LEU A 145 19.75 -16.46 12.38
CA LEU A 145 19.16 -17.66 12.97
C LEU A 145 20.15 -18.82 13.06
N GLN A 146 21.02 -19.01 12.06
CA GLN A 146 22.12 -19.98 12.13
C GLN A 146 23.11 -19.63 13.25
N THR A 147 23.47 -18.35 13.37
CA THR A 147 24.36 -17.87 14.44
C THR A 147 23.75 -18.09 15.83
N ALA A 148 22.47 -17.78 16.01
CA ALA A 148 21.74 -18.04 17.24
C ALA A 148 21.64 -19.55 17.57
N SER A 149 21.41 -20.39 16.56
CA SER A 149 21.35 -21.85 16.73
C SER A 149 22.71 -22.43 17.16
N LEU A 150 23.82 -21.95 16.60
CA LEU A 150 25.18 -22.36 17.00
C LEU A 150 25.50 -21.96 18.45
N LEU A 151 25.15 -20.74 18.85
CA LEU A 151 25.29 -20.26 20.23
C LEU A 151 24.43 -21.08 21.21
N GLN A 152 23.22 -21.47 20.81
CA GLN A 152 22.36 -22.34 21.61
C GLN A 152 22.96 -23.75 21.75
N GLU A 153 23.53 -24.32 20.69
CA GLU A 153 24.20 -25.63 20.74
C GLU A 153 25.45 -25.58 21.66
N GLU A 154 26.25 -24.53 21.58
CA GLU A 154 27.41 -24.32 22.46
C GLU A 154 26.99 -24.17 23.94
N MET A 155 25.93 -23.40 24.23
CA MET A 155 25.37 -23.28 25.58
C MET A 155 24.84 -24.61 26.13
N ILE A 156 24.16 -25.42 25.28
CA ILE A 156 23.67 -26.76 25.66
C ILE A 156 24.85 -27.70 25.95
N LYS A 157 25.93 -27.61 25.17
CA LYS A 157 27.15 -28.41 25.34
C LYS A 157 27.92 -28.05 26.61
N GLU A 158 28.03 -26.77 26.95
CA GLU A 158 28.60 -26.30 28.22
C GLU A 158 27.75 -26.76 29.41
N SER A 159 26.42 -26.54 29.36
CA SER A 159 25.49 -27.05 30.38
C SER A 159 25.57 -28.57 30.58
N SER A 160 25.68 -29.32 29.48
CA SER A 160 25.88 -30.78 29.52
C SER A 160 27.20 -31.16 30.20
N SER A 161 28.27 -30.39 29.97
CA SER A 161 29.59 -30.60 30.58
C SER A 161 29.56 -30.31 32.09
N GLN A 162 28.85 -29.26 32.51
CA GLN A 162 28.61 -28.94 33.92
C GLN A 162 27.76 -30.03 34.62
N ILE A 163 26.74 -30.56 33.95
CA ILE A 163 25.95 -31.70 34.44
C ILE A 163 26.82 -32.96 34.58
N GLU A 164 27.73 -33.22 33.64
CA GLU A 164 28.66 -34.37 33.76
C GLU A 164 29.66 -34.20 34.91
N TYR A 165 30.17 -32.98 35.12
CA TYR A 165 31.01 -32.65 36.29
C TYR A 165 30.26 -32.87 37.61
N LEU A 166 29.03 -32.36 37.72
CA LEU A 166 28.20 -32.54 38.92
C LEU A 166 27.86 -34.02 39.17
N LYS A 167 27.58 -34.81 38.11
CA LYS A 167 27.40 -36.26 38.22
C LYS A 167 28.65 -36.96 38.76
N LYS A 168 29.84 -36.58 38.32
CA LYS A 168 31.12 -37.13 38.84
C LYS A 168 31.34 -36.77 40.31
N LEU A 169 30.97 -35.55 40.73
CA LEU A 169 31.04 -35.12 42.12
C LEU A 169 30.05 -35.90 43.02
N VAL A 170 28.82 -36.10 42.56
CA VAL A 170 27.81 -36.90 43.27
C VAL A 170 28.24 -38.36 43.35
N GLN A 171 28.72 -38.97 42.26
CA GLN A 171 29.28 -40.33 42.28
C GLN A 171 30.43 -40.45 43.28
N GLY A 172 31.35 -39.48 43.34
CA GLY A 172 32.43 -39.47 44.32
C GLY A 172 31.95 -39.37 45.78
N HIS A 173 30.81 -38.71 46.03
CA HIS A 173 30.17 -38.73 47.35
C HIS A 173 29.48 -40.08 47.63
N ASP A 174 28.78 -40.66 46.65
CA ASP A 174 28.16 -41.98 46.78
C ASP A 174 29.19 -43.09 47.01
N ASP A 175 30.35 -43.04 46.34
CA ASP A 175 31.47 -43.95 46.55
C ASP A 175 32.03 -43.85 47.99
N VAL A 176 32.02 -42.64 48.58
CA VAL A 176 32.42 -42.42 49.98
C VAL A 176 31.34 -42.87 50.96
N PHE A 177 30.06 -42.66 50.66
CA PHE A 177 28.95 -43.20 51.45
C PHE A 177 28.92 -44.73 51.41
N GLU A 178 29.26 -45.35 50.29
CA GLU A 178 29.33 -46.79 50.15
C GLU A 178 30.56 -47.37 50.88
N GLN A 179 31.70 -46.69 50.89
CA GLN A 179 32.83 -47.03 51.78
C GLN A 179 32.42 -46.95 53.27
N LEU A 180 31.69 -45.91 53.67
CA LEU A 180 31.14 -45.77 55.04
C LEU A 180 30.15 -46.89 55.39
N ARG A 181 29.24 -47.25 54.48
CA ARG A 181 28.31 -48.38 54.64
C ARG A 181 29.05 -49.70 54.80
N ASN A 182 30.05 -49.97 53.96
CA ASN A 182 30.85 -51.20 54.06
C ASN A 182 31.65 -51.25 55.37
N LEU A 183 32.22 -50.13 55.83
CA LEU A 183 32.90 -50.04 57.13
C LEU A 183 31.94 -50.33 58.30
N LEU A 184 30.70 -49.83 58.24
CA LEU A 184 29.65 -50.12 59.23
C LEU A 184 29.18 -51.58 59.15
N LEU A 185 29.03 -52.14 57.95
CA LEU A 185 28.63 -53.53 57.73
C LEU A 185 29.71 -54.52 58.22
N HIS A 186 30.99 -54.16 58.11
CA HIS A 186 32.10 -54.90 58.73
C HIS A 186 32.08 -54.80 60.27
N TYR A 187 31.51 -53.73 60.84
CA TYR A 187 31.26 -53.63 62.28
C TYR A 187 30.09 -54.51 62.75
N GLU A 188 29.05 -54.64 61.93
CA GLU A 188 27.83 -55.37 62.26
C GLU A 188 27.94 -56.89 62.01
N ARG A 189 28.82 -57.32 61.09
CA ARG A 189 29.13 -58.73 60.79
C ARG A 189 30.52 -59.14 61.34
N GLY A 190 30.67 -59.13 62.66
CA GLY A 190 31.88 -59.63 63.34
C GLY A 190 31.97 -61.17 63.41
N PRO A 191 33.13 -61.73 63.84
CA PRO A 191 33.28 -63.14 64.17
C PRO A 191 33.62 -63.40 65.66
N ASP A 192 32.86 -64.29 66.30
CA ASP A 192 33.23 -64.89 67.59
C ASP A 192 34.34 -65.93 67.40
N GLN A 193 35.62 -65.55 67.57
CA GLN A 193 36.65 -66.53 67.97
C GLN A 193 37.89 -65.92 68.63
N LYS A 194 38.47 -66.71 69.55
CA LYS A 194 39.48 -66.27 70.52
C LYS A 194 40.90 -66.43 69.96
N THR A 195 41.72 -65.39 69.99
CA THR A 195 43.15 -65.52 70.37
C THR A 195 43.78 -64.19 70.80
N TYR A 196 44.95 -64.31 71.45
CA TYR A 196 45.80 -63.25 72.01
C TYR A 196 46.21 -62.15 71.02
N GLY A 197 46.36 -60.91 71.53
CA GLY A 197 47.58 -60.13 71.25
C GLY A 197 47.48 -58.81 70.46
N TYR A 198 47.44 -57.71 71.21
CA TYR A 198 48.00 -56.37 70.88
C TYR A 198 47.31 -55.47 69.82
N GLU A 199 47.13 -54.21 70.23
CA GLU A 199 46.97 -52.90 69.51
C GLU A 199 46.52 -52.85 68.02
N SER A 200 45.62 -51.94 67.59
CA SER A 200 45.52 -50.54 68.04
C SER A 200 44.17 -49.85 67.69
N ALA A 201 43.92 -48.72 68.38
CA ALA A 201 43.05 -47.57 68.04
C ALA A 201 41.53 -47.72 67.74
N ALA A 202 40.75 -46.98 68.54
CA ALA A 202 39.59 -46.16 68.14
C ALA A 202 38.19 -46.80 67.86
N SER A 203 37.54 -47.41 68.87
CA SER A 203 36.05 -47.50 68.85
C SER A 203 35.31 -47.51 70.21
N LEU A 204 35.98 -47.28 71.35
CA LEU A 204 35.45 -47.71 72.65
C LEU A 204 35.49 -46.61 73.74
N ARG A 205 34.77 -45.49 73.55
CA ARG A 205 34.66 -44.43 74.59
C ARG A 205 33.43 -43.49 74.53
N ILE A 206 32.22 -43.99 74.30
CA ILE A 206 30.98 -43.16 74.39
C ILE A 206 30.16 -43.43 75.68
N SER A 207 30.21 -44.64 76.24
CA SER A 207 29.39 -45.03 77.42
C SER A 207 29.90 -44.57 78.79
N TYR A 208 31.13 -44.06 78.90
CA TYR A 208 31.77 -43.75 80.20
C TYR A 208 31.75 -42.27 80.59
N LEU A 209 31.30 -41.37 79.71
CA LEU A 209 31.44 -39.93 79.89
C LEU A 209 30.71 -39.38 81.15
N PRO A 210 29.45 -39.79 81.48
CA PRO A 210 28.78 -39.29 82.68
C PRO A 210 29.46 -39.71 84.00
N SER A 211 30.04 -40.91 84.04
CA SER A 211 30.77 -41.45 85.21
C SER A 211 32.17 -40.86 85.38
N ALA A 212 32.72 -40.20 84.36
CA ALA A 212 33.95 -39.41 84.48
C ALA A 212 33.66 -38.04 85.12
N PHE A 213 32.63 -37.32 84.66
CA PHE A 213 32.24 -36.02 85.20
C PHE A 213 31.81 -36.10 86.68
N ALA A 214 31.06 -37.13 87.07
CA ALA A 214 30.62 -37.30 88.46
C ALA A 214 31.80 -37.40 89.46
N ARG A 215 32.90 -38.08 89.09
CA ARG A 215 34.10 -38.17 89.93
C ARG A 215 34.82 -36.83 90.03
N ILE A 216 35.04 -36.15 88.91
CA ILE A 216 35.75 -34.85 88.91
C ILE A 216 35.07 -33.83 89.83
N LEU A 217 33.74 -33.81 89.87
CA LEU A 217 32.98 -32.95 90.79
C LEU A 217 33.16 -33.35 92.26
N GLN A 218 33.16 -34.66 92.56
CA GLN A 218 33.39 -35.19 93.91
C GLN A 218 34.84 -34.99 94.40
N ASP A 219 35.82 -35.06 93.49
CA ASP A 219 37.23 -34.75 93.75
C ASP A 219 37.41 -33.26 94.08
N PHE A 220 36.71 -32.35 93.39
CA PHE A 220 36.70 -30.92 93.74
C PHE A 220 36.02 -30.63 95.09
N GLU A 221 34.90 -31.29 95.40
CA GLU A 221 34.17 -31.07 96.66
C GLU A 221 34.98 -31.55 97.88
N THR A 222 35.66 -32.70 97.76
CA THR A 222 36.58 -33.20 98.80
C THR A 222 37.84 -32.34 98.94
N GLU A 223 38.36 -31.78 97.85
CA GLU A 223 39.51 -30.85 97.88
C GLU A 223 39.16 -29.52 98.57
N VAL A 224 37.95 -28.98 98.36
CA VAL A 224 37.44 -27.80 99.07
C VAL A 224 37.31 -28.06 100.58
N LEU A 225 36.83 -29.24 100.98
CA LEU A 225 36.81 -29.66 102.39
C LEU A 225 38.22 -29.80 102.98
N ARG A 226 39.18 -30.34 102.22
CA ARG A 226 40.59 -30.49 102.64
C ARG A 226 41.32 -29.16 102.82
N LEU A 227 40.99 -28.15 102.01
CA LEU A 227 41.49 -26.78 102.20
C LEU A 227 40.84 -26.11 103.41
N LYS A 228 39.53 -26.33 103.63
CA LYS A 228 38.77 -25.75 104.75
C LYS A 228 39.23 -26.24 106.13
N SER A 229 39.75 -27.46 106.27
CA SER A 229 40.29 -27.96 107.54
C SER A 229 41.73 -27.51 107.84
N LYS A 230 42.45 -26.91 106.88
CA LYS A 230 43.85 -26.48 107.06
C LYS A 230 44.03 -25.04 107.56
N PHE A 231 42.95 -24.29 107.75
CA PHE A 231 42.98 -22.91 108.26
C PHE A 231 42.63 -22.76 109.76
N VAL A 232 42.55 -23.89 110.48
CA VAL A 232 42.36 -23.96 111.94
C VAL A 232 43.25 -25.10 112.43
N PRO A 233 44.49 -24.87 112.94
CA PRO A 233 44.67 -24.15 114.21
C PRO A 233 46.05 -23.44 114.41
N VAL A 234 46.10 -22.10 114.37
CA VAL A 234 47.20 -21.33 115.01
C VAL A 234 46.65 -20.05 115.67
N ARG A 235 45.90 -20.21 116.76
CA ARG A 235 45.47 -19.09 117.62
C ARG A 235 45.22 -19.50 119.07
N ASP A 236 46.21 -20.15 119.68
CA ASP A 236 46.36 -20.26 121.14
C ASP A 236 47.77 -20.74 121.46
N PHE A 237 48.66 -19.84 121.93
CA PHE A 237 49.83 -20.14 122.78
C PHE A 237 50.60 -18.85 123.12
N PHE A 238 50.01 -17.99 123.97
CA PHE A 238 50.77 -16.96 124.70
C PHE A 238 50.13 -16.73 126.08
N SER A 239 50.82 -17.18 127.13
CA SER A 239 50.58 -16.73 128.51
C SER A 239 51.93 -16.61 129.25
N PRO A 240 52.02 -15.81 130.32
CA PRO A 240 53.26 -15.05 130.59
C PRO A 240 53.97 -15.43 131.89
N LEU A 241 55.22 -14.99 132.05
CA LEU A 241 55.87 -14.79 133.36
C LEU A 241 56.94 -13.68 133.29
N LYS A 242 57.42 -13.22 134.46
CA LYS A 242 57.95 -11.85 134.62
C LYS A 242 58.93 -11.73 135.81
N LEU A 243 59.98 -10.91 135.61
CA LEU A 243 60.71 -10.12 136.63
C LEU A 243 61.79 -10.79 137.53
N LEU A 244 62.71 -9.93 138.03
CA LEU A 244 63.81 -10.12 139.01
C LEU A 244 65.02 -11.00 138.60
N PHE A 245 66.24 -10.83 139.17
CA PHE A 245 67.03 -9.62 139.52
C PHE A 245 68.47 -10.08 139.94
N PHE A 246 69.46 -9.19 139.80
CA PHE A 246 70.81 -9.20 140.38
C PHE A 246 71.90 -10.17 139.86
N THR A 247 73.03 -9.52 139.57
CA THR A 247 74.43 -9.94 139.33
C THR A 247 75.10 -10.60 140.56
N PRO A 248 76.31 -11.21 140.48
CA PRO A 248 77.37 -10.97 139.47
C PRO A 248 78.12 -12.20 138.89
N ASN A 249 78.85 -11.97 137.78
CA ASN A 249 80.24 -12.37 137.55
C ASN A 249 80.70 -11.88 136.15
N VAL A 250 81.75 -11.06 136.09
CA VAL A 250 82.12 -10.30 134.87
C VAL A 250 82.68 -11.20 133.75
N GLU A 251 83.41 -12.26 134.09
CA GLU A 251 84.02 -13.18 133.11
C GLU A 251 82.99 -13.99 132.29
N ILE A 252 81.76 -14.13 132.80
CA ILE A 252 80.64 -14.69 132.02
C ILE A 252 80.17 -13.67 130.97
N ILE A 253 80.20 -12.37 131.30
CA ILE A 253 79.74 -11.30 130.41
C ILE A 253 80.66 -11.19 129.19
N GLU A 254 81.99 -11.26 129.35
CA GLU A 254 82.90 -11.21 128.19
C GLU A 254 82.74 -12.41 127.24
N ARG A 255 82.53 -13.62 127.77
CA ARG A 255 82.22 -14.80 126.95
C ARG A 255 80.88 -14.67 126.25
N LEU A 256 79.85 -14.23 126.98
CA LEU A 256 78.51 -14.03 126.44
C LEU A 256 78.48 -12.88 125.41
N ILE A 257 79.35 -11.87 125.54
CA ILE A 257 79.57 -10.85 124.49
C ILE A 257 80.20 -11.50 123.26
N GLY A 258 81.24 -12.31 123.38
CA GLY A 258 81.85 -13.00 122.23
C GLY A 258 80.87 -13.95 121.51
N GLU A 259 80.11 -14.73 122.27
CA GLU A 259 79.03 -15.59 121.75
C GLU A 259 77.93 -14.74 121.08
N HIS A 260 77.52 -13.62 121.70
CA HIS A 260 76.51 -12.72 121.15
C HIS A 260 76.99 -11.93 119.92
N GLU A 261 78.26 -11.54 119.84
CA GLU A 261 78.85 -10.91 118.65
C GLU A 261 78.93 -11.90 117.48
N GLN A 262 79.23 -13.16 117.77
CA GLN A 262 79.23 -14.22 116.76
C GLN A 262 77.80 -14.56 116.29
N ASP A 263 76.83 -14.68 117.20
CA ASP A 263 75.41 -14.80 116.88
C ASP A 263 74.90 -13.57 116.10
N LEU A 264 75.35 -12.36 116.43
CA LEU A 264 74.99 -11.14 115.73
C LEU A 264 75.56 -11.10 114.31
N GLU A 265 76.75 -11.62 114.02
CA GLU A 265 77.22 -11.73 112.63
C GLU A 265 76.51 -12.86 111.88
N ILE A 266 76.15 -13.98 112.53
CA ILE A 266 75.32 -15.03 111.92
C ILE A 266 73.92 -14.48 111.58
N LEU A 267 73.31 -13.71 112.49
CA LEU A 267 72.05 -12.99 112.25
C LEU A 267 72.20 -11.90 111.18
N ARG A 268 73.35 -11.23 111.10
CA ARG A 268 73.66 -10.22 110.08
C ARG A 268 73.81 -10.85 108.69
N GLU A 269 74.48 -11.99 108.57
CA GLU A 269 74.54 -12.76 107.32
C GLU A 269 73.19 -13.40 106.96
N ALA A 270 72.43 -13.93 107.92
CA ALA A 270 71.07 -14.39 107.68
C ALA A 270 70.16 -13.23 107.19
N ALA A 271 70.33 -12.02 107.73
CA ALA A 271 69.62 -10.82 107.28
C ALA A 271 70.09 -10.34 105.89
N LYS A 272 71.39 -10.33 105.60
CA LYS A 272 71.95 -10.04 104.26
C LYS A 272 71.41 -11.05 103.23
N ALA A 273 71.42 -12.34 103.55
CA ALA A 273 70.91 -13.42 102.70
C ALA A 273 69.39 -13.27 102.48
N SER A 274 68.61 -13.05 103.54
CA SER A 274 67.17 -12.79 103.46
C SER A 274 66.85 -11.55 102.62
N HIS A 275 67.61 -10.46 102.78
CA HIS A 275 67.46 -9.25 101.98
C HIS A 275 67.85 -9.48 100.50
N SER A 276 68.91 -10.24 100.23
CA SER A 276 69.28 -10.62 98.85
C SER A 276 68.20 -11.50 98.19
N HIS A 277 67.54 -12.37 98.95
CA HIS A 277 66.43 -13.20 98.50
C HIS A 277 65.17 -12.36 98.25
N ALA A 278 64.86 -11.39 99.12
CA ALA A 278 63.78 -10.42 98.91
C ALA A 278 64.01 -9.57 97.65
N ASN A 279 65.24 -9.08 97.44
CA ASN A 279 65.60 -8.32 96.23
C ASN A 279 65.52 -9.20 94.96
N ASN A 280 65.85 -10.49 95.05
CA ASN A 280 65.68 -11.44 93.95
C ASN A 280 64.19 -11.68 93.64
N ILE A 281 63.35 -11.89 94.66
CA ILE A 281 61.89 -12.01 94.51
C ILE A 281 61.28 -10.73 93.92
N GLN A 282 61.74 -9.55 94.36
CA GLN A 282 61.28 -8.28 93.80
C GLN A 282 61.67 -8.15 92.32
N SER A 283 62.90 -8.49 91.94
CA SER A 283 63.33 -8.48 90.53
C SER A 283 62.52 -9.47 89.67
N GLN A 284 62.20 -10.67 90.19
CA GLN A 284 61.30 -11.60 89.51
C GLN A 284 59.87 -11.03 89.38
N MET A 285 59.34 -10.39 90.42
CA MET A 285 58.03 -9.71 90.41
C MET A 285 58.00 -8.60 89.35
N GLU A 286 59.04 -7.77 89.25
CA GLU A 286 59.16 -6.71 88.26
C GLU A 286 59.21 -7.27 86.83
N ILE A 287 59.98 -8.34 86.58
CA ILE A 287 60.02 -9.03 85.29
C ILE A 287 58.64 -9.59 84.91
N ILE A 288 57.95 -10.26 85.84
CA ILE A 288 56.60 -10.82 85.61
C ILE A 288 55.58 -9.69 85.35
N GLN A 289 55.65 -8.61 86.12
CA GLN A 289 54.77 -7.46 85.94
C GLN A 289 55.01 -6.76 84.60
N GLU A 290 56.26 -6.65 84.15
CA GLU A 290 56.60 -6.07 82.85
C GLU A 290 56.21 -7.00 81.68
N GLN A 291 56.37 -8.31 81.83
CA GLN A 291 55.81 -9.28 80.87
C GLN A 291 54.28 -9.15 80.75
N ALA A 292 53.58 -8.99 81.87
CA ALA A 292 52.12 -8.79 81.88
C ALA A 292 51.70 -7.46 81.22
N LYS A 293 52.45 -6.36 81.45
CA LYS A 293 52.25 -5.08 80.74
C LYS A 293 52.46 -5.25 79.23
N ASN A 294 53.53 -5.92 78.82
CA ASN A 294 53.84 -6.13 77.40
C ASN A 294 52.77 -6.98 76.70
N GLN A 295 52.33 -8.09 77.31
CA GLN A 295 51.21 -8.89 76.80
C GLN A 295 49.92 -8.05 76.70
N LYS A 296 49.57 -7.28 77.75
CA LYS A 296 48.41 -6.38 77.73
C LYS A 296 48.51 -5.36 76.59
N SER A 297 49.69 -4.78 76.33
CA SER A 297 49.90 -3.83 75.23
C SER A 297 49.74 -4.47 73.85
N LEU A 298 50.17 -5.73 73.69
CA LEU A 298 50.04 -6.48 72.45
C LEU A 298 48.58 -6.82 72.16
N TYR A 299 47.83 -7.31 73.16
CA TYR A 299 46.39 -7.53 73.02
C TYR A 299 45.62 -6.23 72.74
N LEU A 300 45.97 -5.13 73.40
CA LEU A 300 45.35 -3.83 73.14
C LEU A 300 45.60 -3.36 71.69
N ARG A 301 46.82 -3.56 71.18
CA ARG A 301 47.17 -3.26 69.79
C ARG A 301 46.41 -4.13 68.79
N GLN A 302 46.25 -5.43 69.07
CA GLN A 302 45.43 -6.34 68.26
C GLN A 302 43.95 -5.93 68.25
N ILE A 303 43.40 -5.56 69.41
CA ILE A 303 42.03 -5.03 69.53
C ILE A 303 41.87 -3.78 68.66
N SER A 304 42.75 -2.78 68.77
CA SER A 304 42.65 -1.57 67.95
C SER A 304 42.89 -1.80 66.44
N GLN A 305 43.65 -2.83 66.06
CA GLN A 305 43.73 -3.25 64.64
C GLN A 305 42.41 -3.86 64.17
N LEU A 306 41.75 -4.71 64.98
CA LEU A 306 40.45 -5.29 64.67
C LEU A 306 39.32 -4.24 64.67
N GLU A 307 39.34 -3.28 65.60
CA GLU A 307 38.43 -2.12 65.61
C GLU A 307 38.60 -1.27 64.35
N GLY A 308 39.85 -1.11 63.88
CA GLY A 308 40.17 -0.46 62.61
C GLY A 308 39.60 -1.20 61.40
N THR A 309 39.83 -2.51 61.27
CA THR A 309 39.30 -3.29 60.13
C THR A 309 37.77 -3.39 60.16
N ILE A 310 37.15 -3.54 61.34
CA ILE A 310 35.68 -3.48 61.50
C ILE A 310 35.14 -2.12 61.08
N SER A 311 35.84 -1.02 61.39
CA SER A 311 35.43 0.34 61.00
C SER A 311 35.55 0.54 59.48
N GLN A 312 36.62 0.02 58.86
CA GLN A 312 36.81 0.04 57.41
C GLN A 312 35.72 -0.76 56.67
N LEU A 313 35.49 -2.01 57.08
CA LEU A 313 34.43 -2.88 56.51
C LEU A 313 33.02 -2.27 56.69
N ARG A 314 32.77 -1.58 57.82
CA ARG A 314 31.53 -0.80 58.04
C ARG A 314 31.45 0.45 57.17
N SER A 315 32.55 0.98 56.65
CA SER A 315 32.54 2.04 55.65
C SER A 315 32.25 1.48 54.27
N GLU A 316 32.99 0.45 53.86
CA GLU A 316 32.82 -0.24 52.57
C GLU A 316 31.41 -0.81 52.39
N LEU A 317 30.81 -1.39 53.44
CA LEU A 317 29.42 -1.87 53.40
C LEU A 317 28.42 -0.72 53.18
N ARG A 318 28.63 0.46 53.81
CA ARG A 318 27.77 1.64 53.59
C ARG A 318 27.99 2.25 52.21
N GLU A 319 29.20 2.22 51.71
CA GLU A 319 29.57 2.63 50.34
C GLU A 319 28.83 1.75 49.31
N ALA A 320 28.94 0.42 49.45
CA ALA A 320 28.29 -0.56 48.58
C ALA A 320 26.76 -0.47 48.65
N MET A 321 26.19 -0.31 49.85
CA MET A 321 24.74 -0.09 50.02
C MET A 321 24.30 1.18 49.29
N ARG A 322 25.02 2.30 49.43
CA ARG A 322 24.69 3.56 48.71
C ARG A 322 24.75 3.36 47.20
N MET A 323 25.86 2.83 46.67
CA MET A 323 26.01 2.55 45.24
C MET A 323 24.92 1.61 44.70
N SER A 324 24.46 0.64 45.50
CA SER A 324 23.35 -0.23 45.11
C SER A 324 21.99 0.49 45.14
N GLN A 325 21.76 1.40 46.10
CA GLN A 325 20.56 2.22 46.18
C GLN A 325 20.49 3.22 45.02
N ASP A 326 21.58 3.93 44.75
CA ASP A 326 21.71 4.86 43.63
C ASP A 326 21.43 4.13 42.30
N LYS A 327 21.94 2.89 42.16
CA LYS A 327 21.71 2.07 40.96
C LYS A 327 20.29 1.50 40.86
N ILE A 328 19.62 1.22 41.98
CA ILE A 328 18.18 0.87 42.00
C ILE A 328 17.36 2.08 41.54
N GLU A 329 17.62 3.25 42.11
CA GLU A 329 16.88 4.49 41.79
C GLU A 329 17.03 4.86 40.30
N ASP A 330 18.20 4.67 39.70
CA ASP A 330 18.40 4.85 38.25
C ASP A 330 17.69 3.79 37.38
N LEU A 331 17.56 2.56 37.87
CA LEU A 331 16.77 1.52 37.18
C LEU A 331 15.27 1.79 37.30
N GLU A 332 14.80 2.33 38.43
CA GLU A 332 13.41 2.78 38.62
C GLU A 332 13.08 3.96 37.69
N LYS A 333 13.98 4.94 37.54
CA LYS A 333 13.85 6.04 36.56
C LYS A 333 13.80 5.52 35.12
N GLN A 334 14.66 4.56 34.75
CA GLN A 334 14.63 3.93 33.42
C GLN A 334 13.34 3.14 33.18
N LEU A 335 12.85 2.40 34.18
CA LEU A 335 11.60 1.64 34.09
C LEU A 335 10.41 2.60 33.91
N HIS A 336 10.35 3.71 34.64
CA HIS A 336 9.34 4.75 34.46
C HIS A 336 9.38 5.41 33.07
N LEU A 337 10.57 5.69 32.53
CA LEU A 337 10.72 6.24 31.17
C LEU A 337 10.18 5.26 30.13
N VAL A 338 10.60 3.99 30.17
CA VAL A 338 10.10 2.95 29.26
C VAL A 338 8.59 2.73 29.41
N HIS A 339 8.04 2.89 30.63
CA HIS A 339 6.59 2.82 30.83
C HIS A 339 5.86 3.98 30.17
N SER A 340 6.42 5.20 30.21
CA SER A 340 5.90 6.35 29.46
C SER A 340 5.93 6.10 27.95
N GLU A 341 7.08 5.70 27.41
CA GLU A 341 7.27 5.38 25.99
C GLU A 341 6.30 4.29 25.52
N VAL A 342 6.01 3.29 26.35
CA VAL A 342 5.01 2.25 26.09
C VAL A 342 3.58 2.79 26.14
N THR A 343 3.23 3.71 27.05
CA THR A 343 1.91 4.35 27.05
C THR A 343 1.73 5.32 25.87
N ASP A 344 2.77 6.03 25.46
CA ASP A 344 2.75 6.94 24.32
C ASP A 344 2.58 6.14 23.02
N ALA A 345 3.35 5.06 22.84
CA ALA A 345 3.20 4.13 21.72
C ALA A 345 1.89 3.31 21.74
N GLN A 346 1.23 3.16 22.90
CA GLN A 346 -0.12 2.63 23.01
C GLN A 346 -1.14 3.64 22.47
N ILE A 347 -1.05 4.90 22.90
CA ILE A 347 -1.93 5.99 22.46
C ILE A 347 -1.80 6.23 20.95
N GLU A 348 -0.58 6.26 20.40
CA GLU A 348 -0.36 6.35 18.95
C GLU A 348 -1.04 5.20 18.20
N ARG A 349 -0.89 3.95 18.67
CA ARG A 349 -1.50 2.78 18.01
C ARG A 349 -3.02 2.83 18.06
N ASP A 350 -3.59 3.24 19.19
CA ASP A 350 -5.04 3.34 19.35
C ASP A 350 -5.61 4.48 18.49
N GLN A 351 -4.88 5.59 18.35
CA GLN A 351 -5.20 6.66 17.38
C GLN A 351 -5.12 6.15 15.93
N TYR A 352 -4.03 5.49 15.51
CA TYR A 352 -3.93 4.91 14.16
C TYR A 352 -5.03 3.88 13.89
N SER A 353 -5.43 3.09 14.90
CA SER A 353 -6.55 2.15 14.80
C SER A 353 -7.88 2.88 14.59
N GLN A 354 -8.11 4.00 15.28
CA GLN A 354 -9.30 4.82 15.09
C GLN A 354 -9.31 5.52 13.72
N GLU A 355 -8.17 6.08 13.29
CA GLU A 355 -8.02 6.70 11.97
C GLU A 355 -8.22 5.67 10.84
N SER A 356 -7.69 4.45 11.00
CA SER A 356 -7.93 3.35 10.05
C SER A 356 -9.39 2.90 10.02
N GLY A 357 -10.11 2.95 11.16
CA GLY A 357 -11.54 2.68 11.22
C GLY A 357 -12.36 3.74 10.47
N ASN A 358 -12.08 5.02 10.73
CA ASN A 358 -12.72 6.14 10.03
C ASN A 358 -12.50 6.08 8.50
N LEU A 359 -11.31 5.66 8.06
CA LEU A 359 -10.99 5.48 6.64
C LEU A 359 -11.72 4.29 6.01
N ASP A 360 -11.91 3.18 6.75
CA ASP A 360 -12.72 2.05 6.25
C ASP A 360 -14.20 2.44 6.13
N ASP A 361 -14.74 3.18 7.10
CA ASP A 361 -16.10 3.76 7.03
C ASP A 361 -16.27 4.71 5.81
N GLU A 362 -15.28 5.58 5.53
CA GLU A 362 -15.30 6.45 4.34
C GLU A 362 -15.23 5.63 3.04
N VAL A 363 -14.39 4.59 2.99
CA VAL A 363 -14.32 3.66 1.84
C VAL A 363 -15.63 2.89 1.65
N GLN A 364 -16.26 2.41 2.72
CA GLN A 364 -17.58 1.75 2.67
C GLN A 364 -18.66 2.71 2.17
N GLN A 365 -18.66 3.99 2.61
CA GLN A 365 -19.57 5.00 2.07
C GLN A 365 -19.34 5.26 0.58
N LEU A 366 -18.07 5.44 0.15
CA LEU A 366 -17.73 5.67 -1.26
C LEU A 366 -18.11 4.47 -2.15
N LEU A 367 -17.98 3.23 -1.66
CA LEU A 367 -18.46 2.03 -2.34
C LEU A 367 -19.98 2.00 -2.46
N ALA A 368 -20.72 2.39 -1.41
CA ALA A 368 -22.18 2.50 -1.46
C ALA A 368 -22.65 3.58 -2.44
N GLU A 369 -21.96 4.73 -2.48
CA GLU A 369 -22.22 5.79 -3.47
C GLU A 369 -21.88 5.35 -4.91
N LEU A 370 -20.80 4.60 -5.11
CA LEU A 370 -20.44 4.03 -6.41
C LEU A 370 -21.49 3.03 -6.90
N HIS A 371 -21.92 2.08 -6.07
CA HIS A 371 -22.99 1.13 -6.41
C HIS A 371 -24.32 1.83 -6.75
N LYS A 372 -24.64 2.92 -6.04
CA LYS A 372 -25.79 3.77 -6.36
C LYS A 372 -25.63 4.46 -7.72
N LYS A 373 -24.43 4.94 -8.05
CA LYS A 373 -24.14 5.57 -9.35
C LYS A 373 -24.17 4.57 -10.51
N ASP A 374 -23.73 3.34 -10.31
CA ASP A 374 -23.91 2.25 -11.29
C ASP A 374 -25.39 1.91 -11.50
N ALA A 375 -26.21 1.91 -10.44
CA ALA A 375 -27.66 1.71 -10.56
C ALA A 375 -28.34 2.85 -11.34
N GLU A 376 -27.96 4.11 -11.07
CA GLU A 376 -28.40 5.29 -11.84
C GLU A 376 -27.99 5.18 -13.32
N LEU A 377 -26.73 4.86 -13.59
CA LEU A 377 -26.17 4.71 -14.94
C LEU A 377 -26.84 3.57 -15.73
N ASN A 378 -27.12 2.44 -15.08
CA ASN A 378 -27.79 1.32 -15.74
C ASN A 378 -29.28 1.61 -16.03
N LEU A 379 -29.94 2.42 -15.20
CA LEU A 379 -31.28 2.94 -15.51
C LEU A 379 -31.23 3.89 -16.71
N GLU A 380 -30.23 4.76 -16.80
CA GLU A 380 -30.05 5.71 -17.92
C GLU A 380 -29.69 4.99 -19.23
N LYS A 381 -28.86 3.94 -19.19
CA LYS A 381 -28.61 3.04 -20.34
C LYS A 381 -29.90 2.39 -20.86
N GLU A 382 -30.74 1.84 -19.97
CA GLU A 382 -31.99 1.19 -20.38
C GLU A 382 -33.05 2.21 -20.86
N GLN A 383 -33.00 3.46 -20.40
CA GLN A 383 -33.79 4.55 -20.99
C GLN A 383 -33.30 4.90 -22.41
N ASN A 384 -31.99 5.09 -22.60
CA ASN A 384 -31.41 5.39 -23.92
C ASN A 384 -31.68 4.26 -24.94
N LYS A 385 -31.59 3.00 -24.52
CA LYS A 385 -31.97 1.85 -25.34
C LYS A 385 -33.42 1.93 -25.83
N ARG A 386 -34.37 2.30 -24.97
CA ARG A 386 -35.79 2.49 -25.37
C ARG A 386 -35.99 3.66 -26.33
N LEU A 387 -35.14 4.69 -26.28
CA LEU A 387 -35.12 5.74 -27.29
C LEU A 387 -34.62 5.19 -28.64
N TRP A 388 -33.52 4.43 -28.64
CA TRP A 388 -33.00 3.75 -29.83
C TRP A 388 -34.00 2.78 -30.46
N ASP A 389 -34.69 1.96 -29.67
CA ASP A 389 -35.74 1.04 -30.16
C ASP A 389 -36.87 1.81 -30.87
N ARG A 390 -37.33 2.92 -30.27
CA ARG A 390 -38.38 3.80 -30.81
C ARG A 390 -37.93 4.52 -32.08
N ASP A 391 -36.71 5.03 -32.10
CA ASP A 391 -36.21 5.85 -33.21
C ASP A 391 -35.82 4.94 -34.40
N THR A 392 -35.39 3.70 -34.13
CA THR A 392 -35.28 2.62 -35.13
C THR A 392 -36.64 2.27 -35.74
N GLY A 393 -37.68 2.07 -34.92
CA GLY A 393 -39.05 1.85 -35.38
C GLY A 393 -39.62 3.04 -36.18
N SER A 394 -39.18 4.25 -35.85
CA SER A 394 -39.51 5.47 -36.58
C SER A 394 -38.82 5.52 -37.94
N SER A 395 -37.53 5.16 -38.03
CA SER A 395 -36.80 5.06 -39.31
C SER A 395 -37.42 4.01 -40.23
N ILE A 396 -37.74 2.81 -39.73
CA ILE A 396 -38.41 1.75 -40.49
C ILE A 396 -39.76 2.27 -41.07
N THR A 397 -40.48 3.08 -40.30
CA THR A 397 -41.73 3.72 -40.74
C THR A 397 -41.49 4.77 -41.84
N ILE A 398 -40.46 5.61 -41.69
CA ILE A 398 -40.05 6.60 -42.70
C ILE A 398 -39.62 5.91 -44.01
N ASP A 399 -38.85 4.82 -43.93
CA ASP A 399 -38.38 4.08 -45.11
C ASP A 399 -39.48 3.27 -45.79
N ASN A 400 -40.52 2.85 -45.05
CA ASN A 400 -41.76 2.34 -45.65
C ASN A 400 -42.46 3.44 -46.47
N LEU A 401 -42.65 4.64 -45.90
CA LEU A 401 -43.30 5.77 -46.57
C LEU A 401 -42.50 6.27 -47.79
N ARG A 402 -41.16 6.27 -47.73
CA ARG A 402 -40.27 6.54 -48.87
C ARG A 402 -40.51 5.53 -50.00
N ARG A 403 -40.47 4.23 -49.71
CA ARG A 403 -40.75 3.17 -50.71
C ARG A 403 -42.15 3.26 -51.29
N GLU A 404 -43.16 3.66 -50.51
CA GLU A 404 -44.49 3.93 -51.06
C GLU A 404 -44.51 5.13 -52.02
N LEU A 405 -43.82 6.22 -51.68
CA LEU A 405 -43.69 7.40 -52.54
C LEU A 405 -42.94 7.09 -53.84
N ASP A 406 -41.86 6.31 -53.77
CA ASP A 406 -41.10 5.84 -54.94
C ASP A 406 -41.98 4.95 -55.84
N ASN A 407 -42.75 4.03 -55.25
CA ASN A 407 -43.71 3.19 -55.99
C ASN A 407 -44.79 4.03 -56.68
N LYS A 408 -45.32 5.08 -56.04
CA LYS A 408 -46.26 6.02 -56.69
C LYS A 408 -45.58 6.83 -57.79
N THR A 409 -44.33 7.21 -57.62
CA THR A 409 -43.54 7.96 -58.62
C THR A 409 -43.27 7.10 -59.86
N MET A 410 -42.92 5.83 -59.69
CA MET A 410 -42.75 4.87 -60.79
C MET A 410 -44.07 4.63 -61.55
N GLU A 411 -45.20 4.49 -60.85
CA GLU A 411 -46.51 4.34 -61.50
C GLU A 411 -46.94 5.61 -62.25
N LEU A 412 -46.63 6.81 -61.74
CA LEU A 412 -46.83 8.07 -62.46
C LEU A 412 -45.98 8.14 -63.73
N GLN A 413 -44.70 7.76 -63.68
CA GLN A 413 -43.85 7.67 -64.88
C GLN A 413 -44.38 6.64 -65.89
N ARG A 414 -44.90 5.50 -65.42
CA ARG A 414 -45.52 4.49 -66.28
C ARG A 414 -46.77 5.04 -66.96
N LEU A 415 -47.66 5.70 -66.23
CA LEU A 415 -48.86 6.34 -66.78
C LEU A 415 -48.50 7.44 -67.79
N ASP A 416 -47.53 8.30 -67.48
CA ASP A 416 -47.06 9.36 -68.38
C ASP A 416 -46.44 8.79 -69.68
N SER A 417 -45.69 7.69 -69.60
CA SER A 417 -45.20 6.99 -70.79
C SER A 417 -46.32 6.44 -71.68
N VAL A 418 -47.42 5.96 -71.08
CA VAL A 418 -48.62 5.52 -71.81
C VAL A 418 -49.34 6.71 -72.45
N VAL A 419 -49.46 7.84 -71.75
CA VAL A 419 -50.04 9.08 -72.31
C VAL A 419 -49.22 9.57 -73.50
N ARG A 420 -47.88 9.61 -73.39
CA ARG A 420 -46.99 9.98 -74.49
C ARG A 420 -47.09 8.99 -75.67
N SER A 421 -47.22 7.69 -75.41
CA SER A 421 -47.45 6.69 -76.46
C SER A 421 -48.78 6.92 -77.20
N LEU A 422 -49.86 7.20 -76.47
CA LEU A 422 -51.17 7.50 -77.06
C LEU A 422 -51.16 8.81 -77.87
N GLN A 423 -50.46 9.85 -77.38
CA GLN A 423 -50.29 11.09 -78.13
C GLN A 423 -49.57 10.84 -79.47
N MET A 424 -48.43 10.15 -79.45
CA MET A 424 -47.68 9.79 -80.67
C MET A 424 -48.51 8.95 -81.65
N GLU A 425 -49.38 8.07 -81.15
CA GLU A 425 -50.28 7.28 -82.00
C GLU A 425 -51.40 8.12 -82.62
N CYS A 426 -52.01 9.04 -81.86
CA CYS A 426 -52.98 10.00 -82.39
C CYS A 426 -52.36 10.95 -83.44
N GLU A 427 -51.18 11.51 -83.17
CA GLU A 427 -50.42 12.32 -84.12
C GLU A 427 -50.10 11.51 -85.38
N GLY A 428 -49.63 10.27 -85.23
CA GLY A 428 -49.40 9.35 -86.34
C GLY A 428 -50.69 8.98 -87.11
N GLN A 429 -51.84 8.92 -86.45
CA GLN A 429 -53.14 8.66 -87.10
C GLN A 429 -53.58 9.86 -87.96
N ILE A 430 -53.42 11.08 -87.43
CA ILE A 430 -53.67 12.34 -88.17
C ILE A 430 -52.71 12.44 -89.36
N GLN A 431 -51.41 12.16 -89.18
CA GLN A 431 -50.41 12.20 -90.24
C GLN A 431 -50.74 11.23 -91.39
N ARG A 432 -51.22 10.01 -91.08
CA ARG A 432 -51.68 9.02 -92.06
C ARG A 432 -52.95 9.49 -92.79
N GLN A 433 -53.92 10.07 -92.09
CA GLN A 433 -55.13 10.64 -92.72
C GLN A 433 -54.79 11.80 -93.67
N MET A 434 -53.93 12.73 -93.23
CA MET A 434 -53.46 13.85 -94.07
C MET A 434 -52.73 13.37 -95.33
N SER A 435 -51.92 12.32 -95.20
CA SER A 435 -51.23 11.69 -96.34
C SER A 435 -52.21 11.06 -97.33
N ALA A 436 -53.19 10.31 -96.83
CA ALA A 436 -54.23 9.69 -97.66
C ALA A 436 -55.15 10.71 -98.34
N ILE A 437 -55.46 11.83 -97.68
CA ILE A 437 -56.21 12.96 -98.28
C ILE A 437 -55.41 13.60 -99.41
N LYS A 438 -54.09 13.82 -99.21
CA LYS A 438 -53.22 14.35 -100.27
C LYS A 438 -53.16 13.42 -101.47
N GLU A 439 -52.91 12.13 -101.27
CA GLU A 439 -52.87 11.15 -102.36
C GLU A 439 -54.20 11.09 -103.13
N ARG A 440 -55.33 11.27 -102.43
CA ARG A 440 -56.67 11.34 -103.03
C ARG A 440 -56.88 12.58 -103.90
N ASN A 441 -56.33 13.73 -103.50
CA ASN A 441 -56.34 14.94 -104.33
C ASN A 441 -55.45 14.76 -105.57
N ASP A 442 -54.22 14.26 -105.36
CA ASP A 442 -53.29 13.93 -106.45
C ASP A 442 -53.90 12.89 -107.41
N SER A 443 -54.80 12.00 -106.94
CA SER A 443 -55.52 11.04 -107.79
C SER A 443 -56.69 11.67 -108.55
N LEU A 444 -57.32 12.71 -108.02
CA LEU A 444 -58.46 13.38 -108.66
C LEU A 444 -58.01 14.27 -109.85
N GLU A 445 -56.82 14.86 -109.77
CA GLU A 445 -56.16 15.47 -110.94
C GLU A 445 -55.79 14.41 -112.00
N ARG A 446 -55.26 13.24 -111.57
CA ARG A 446 -54.96 12.12 -112.48
C ARG A 446 -56.21 11.54 -113.13
N GLU A 447 -57.32 11.38 -112.41
CA GLU A 447 -58.60 10.96 -112.97
C GLU A 447 -59.12 11.96 -114.00
N SER A 448 -58.96 13.26 -113.77
CA SER A 448 -59.33 14.31 -114.73
C SER A 448 -58.52 14.21 -116.03
N ALA A 449 -57.22 13.91 -115.95
CA ALA A 449 -56.38 13.65 -117.13
C ALA A 449 -56.71 12.31 -117.83
N ILE A 450 -57.02 11.27 -117.06
CA ILE A 450 -57.39 9.94 -117.58
C ILE A 450 -58.77 9.98 -118.26
N LEU A 451 -59.73 10.78 -117.78
CA LEU A 451 -61.03 10.97 -118.43
C LEU A 451 -60.88 11.55 -119.85
N ALA A 452 -59.90 12.45 -120.05
CA ALA A 452 -59.56 12.99 -121.37
C ALA A 452 -58.92 11.92 -122.28
N GLN A 453 -58.00 11.09 -121.75
CA GLN A 453 -57.38 10.01 -122.53
C GLN A 453 -58.36 8.86 -122.86
N LEU A 454 -59.24 8.48 -121.94
CA LEU A 454 -60.19 7.38 -122.08
C LEU A 454 -61.11 7.58 -123.29
N ASN A 455 -61.57 8.81 -123.52
CA ASN A 455 -62.39 9.14 -124.69
C ASN A 455 -61.60 9.03 -126.02
N SER A 456 -60.28 9.22 -126.02
CA SER A 456 -59.42 9.02 -127.19
C SER A 456 -59.08 7.54 -127.46
N THR A 457 -58.92 6.72 -126.42
CA THR A 457 -58.57 5.30 -126.55
C THR A 457 -59.77 4.41 -126.87
N LYS A 458 -60.97 4.76 -126.38
CA LYS A 458 -62.22 4.02 -126.66
C LYS A 458 -62.51 3.89 -128.17
N GLY A 459 -62.22 4.95 -128.94
CA GLY A 459 -62.34 4.95 -130.41
C GLY A 459 -61.26 4.16 -131.16
N LYS A 460 -60.12 3.86 -130.54
CA LYS A 460 -59.05 3.02 -131.14
C LYS A 460 -59.27 1.54 -130.85
N LEU A 461 -59.74 1.21 -129.64
CA LEU A 461 -59.98 -0.17 -129.19
C LEU A 461 -60.99 -0.93 -130.07
N HIS A 462 -62.03 -0.26 -130.58
CA HIS A 462 -63.01 -0.87 -131.48
C HIS A 462 -62.40 -1.41 -132.78
N LYS A 463 -61.28 -0.83 -133.26
CA LYS A 463 -60.62 -1.29 -134.49
C LYS A 463 -59.73 -2.51 -134.25
N THR A 464 -58.95 -2.50 -133.18
CA THR A 464 -58.00 -3.59 -132.87
C THR A 464 -58.68 -4.90 -132.43
N VAL A 465 -59.89 -4.84 -131.87
CA VAL A 465 -60.66 -6.05 -131.50
C VAL A 465 -61.07 -6.88 -132.72
N GLN A 466 -61.36 -6.22 -133.85
CA GLN A 466 -61.74 -6.90 -135.09
C GLN A 466 -60.54 -7.66 -135.70
N GLU A 467 -59.37 -7.01 -135.77
CA GLU A 467 -58.12 -7.57 -136.30
C GLU A 467 -57.53 -8.72 -135.44
N LEU A 468 -57.88 -8.78 -134.14
CA LEU A 468 -57.40 -9.82 -133.23
C LEU A 468 -58.08 -11.18 -133.45
N ASN A 469 -59.38 -11.16 -133.79
CA ASN A 469 -60.20 -12.37 -133.86
C ASN A 469 -59.83 -13.28 -135.05
N GLU A 470 -59.42 -12.66 -136.17
CA GLU A 470 -58.96 -13.36 -137.38
C GLU A 470 -57.61 -14.08 -137.16
N ARG A 471 -56.69 -13.47 -136.39
CA ARG A 471 -55.38 -14.06 -136.10
C ARG A 471 -55.46 -15.26 -135.14
N LYS A 472 -56.43 -15.26 -134.23
CA LYS A 472 -56.61 -16.35 -133.26
C LYS A 472 -56.82 -17.71 -133.94
N LEU A 473 -57.69 -17.76 -134.95
CA LEU A 473 -58.02 -18.99 -135.70
C LEU A 473 -56.82 -19.60 -136.43
N SER A 474 -55.77 -18.82 -136.73
CA SER A 474 -54.54 -19.34 -137.33
C SER A 474 -53.63 -20.05 -136.33
N LEU A 475 -53.68 -19.69 -135.04
CA LEU A 475 -52.76 -20.17 -134.01
C LEU A 475 -53.09 -21.61 -133.57
N ASP A 476 -54.38 -21.89 -133.31
CA ASP A 476 -54.93 -23.19 -132.92
C ASP A 476 -54.67 -24.33 -133.96
N SER A 477 -54.16 -23.98 -135.14
CA SER A 477 -53.71 -24.93 -136.17
C SER A 477 -52.26 -25.40 -135.97
N ALA A 478 -51.38 -24.53 -135.50
CA ALA A 478 -49.94 -24.78 -135.37
C ALA A 478 -49.57 -25.52 -134.07
N GLU A 479 -50.26 -25.23 -132.97
CA GLU A 479 -49.93 -25.78 -131.65
C GLU A 479 -50.04 -27.31 -131.58
N ARG A 480 -50.96 -27.91 -132.37
CA ARG A 480 -51.12 -29.38 -132.45
C ARG A 480 -49.88 -30.10 -133.00
N VAL A 481 -49.14 -29.49 -133.93
CA VAL A 481 -47.92 -30.10 -134.50
C VAL A 481 -46.74 -30.03 -133.51
N ILE A 482 -46.77 -29.06 -132.58
CA ILE A 482 -45.72 -28.87 -131.56
C ILE A 482 -45.87 -29.88 -130.40
N ALA A 483 -47.08 -30.40 -130.16
CA ALA A 483 -47.35 -31.37 -129.10
C ALA A 483 -46.62 -32.71 -129.33
N ASP A 484 -46.77 -33.31 -130.51
CA ASP A 484 -46.26 -34.66 -130.80
C ASP A 484 -44.73 -34.74 -130.72
N LEU A 485 -44.02 -33.69 -131.16
CA LEU A 485 -42.55 -33.65 -131.11
C LEU A 485 -42.01 -33.55 -129.67
N ARG A 486 -42.71 -32.86 -128.76
CA ARG A 486 -42.30 -32.74 -127.35
C ARG A 486 -42.32 -34.09 -126.62
N CYS A 487 -43.29 -34.94 -126.92
CA CYS A 487 -43.38 -36.29 -126.33
C CYS A 487 -42.17 -37.18 -126.69
N SER A 488 -41.57 -36.99 -127.87
CA SER A 488 -40.39 -37.77 -128.31
C SER A 488 -39.09 -37.35 -127.60
N GLN A 489 -38.98 -36.09 -127.19
CA GLN A 489 -37.78 -35.57 -126.52
C GLN A 489 -37.68 -36.04 -125.05
N LEU A 490 -38.79 -35.96 -124.30
CA LEU A 490 -38.85 -36.28 -122.87
C LEU A 490 -38.50 -37.75 -122.51
N GLU A 491 -38.58 -38.68 -123.47
CA GLU A 491 -38.16 -40.08 -123.25
C GLU A 491 -36.63 -40.24 -123.28
N LYS A 492 -35.91 -39.40 -124.05
CA LYS A 492 -34.44 -39.45 -124.15
C LYS A 492 -33.78 -38.82 -122.92
N GLU A 493 -34.32 -37.72 -122.44
CA GLU A 493 -33.84 -37.02 -121.23
C GLU A 493 -33.92 -37.93 -120.00
N ARG A 494 -35.05 -38.63 -119.82
CA ARG A 494 -35.25 -39.63 -118.75
C ARG A 494 -34.29 -40.83 -118.78
N VAL A 495 -33.52 -41.07 -119.85
CA VAL A 495 -32.46 -42.12 -119.87
C VAL A 495 -31.13 -41.57 -119.35
N ILE A 496 -30.79 -40.34 -119.71
CA ILE A 496 -29.53 -39.68 -119.33
C ILE A 496 -29.50 -39.38 -117.82
N GLU A 497 -30.63 -38.93 -117.28
CA GLU A 497 -30.81 -38.64 -115.85
C GLU A 497 -30.45 -39.86 -114.97
N ARG A 498 -31.03 -41.03 -115.27
CA ARG A 498 -30.73 -42.31 -114.60
C ARG A 498 -29.25 -42.72 -114.67
N THR A 499 -28.52 -42.35 -115.72
CA THR A 499 -27.07 -42.63 -115.80
C THR A 499 -26.22 -41.65 -115.00
N ASN A 500 -26.68 -40.42 -114.81
CA ASN A 500 -25.98 -39.44 -113.96
C ASN A 500 -26.16 -39.75 -112.47
N ASP A 501 -27.37 -40.11 -112.04
CA ASP A 501 -27.66 -40.52 -110.65
C ASP A 501 -26.71 -41.62 -110.14
N GLU A 502 -26.41 -42.59 -111.00
CA GLU A 502 -25.56 -43.73 -110.63
C GLU A 502 -24.07 -43.34 -110.53
N ILE A 503 -23.64 -42.35 -111.33
CA ILE A 503 -22.28 -41.78 -111.26
C ILE A 503 -22.12 -40.92 -110.00
N GLU A 504 -23.14 -40.13 -109.63
CA GLU A 504 -23.21 -39.39 -108.36
C GLU A 504 -23.03 -40.33 -107.15
N LYS A 505 -23.86 -41.38 -107.05
CA LYS A 505 -23.79 -42.37 -105.97
C LYS A 505 -22.42 -43.05 -105.85
N LEU A 506 -21.78 -43.36 -106.98
CA LEU A 506 -20.45 -43.98 -106.98
C LEU A 506 -19.34 -43.01 -106.54
N ARG A 507 -19.42 -41.72 -106.90
CA ARG A 507 -18.51 -40.68 -106.39
C ARG A 507 -18.67 -40.49 -104.89
N GLY A 508 -19.91 -40.27 -104.42
CA GLY A 508 -20.22 -40.13 -102.99
C GLY A 508 -19.72 -41.30 -102.15
N ARG A 509 -19.87 -42.55 -102.63
CA ARG A 509 -19.32 -43.73 -101.94
C ARG A 509 -17.79 -43.75 -101.84
N VAL A 510 -17.07 -43.22 -102.83
CA VAL A 510 -15.60 -43.12 -102.81
C VAL A 510 -15.16 -42.02 -101.85
N ASP A 511 -15.79 -40.84 -101.88
CA ASP A 511 -15.42 -39.73 -101.01
C ASP A 511 -15.79 -39.98 -99.53
N SER A 512 -16.92 -40.64 -99.25
CA SER A 512 -17.21 -41.11 -97.88
C SER A 512 -16.18 -42.11 -97.38
N LYS A 513 -15.77 -43.10 -98.20
CA LYS A 513 -14.71 -44.06 -97.80
C LYS A 513 -13.34 -43.40 -97.65
N ARG A 514 -13.08 -42.31 -98.38
CA ARG A 514 -11.86 -41.50 -98.22
C ARG A 514 -11.88 -40.73 -96.90
N GLN A 515 -13.02 -40.12 -96.54
CA GLN A 515 -13.20 -39.45 -95.25
C GLN A 515 -13.09 -40.43 -94.08
N GLU A 516 -13.74 -41.60 -94.14
CA GLU A 516 -13.59 -42.66 -93.13
C GLU A 516 -12.12 -43.05 -92.90
N PHE A 517 -11.34 -43.26 -93.98
CA PHE A 517 -9.92 -43.65 -93.85
C PHE A 517 -9.07 -42.51 -93.27
N GLN A 518 -9.43 -41.26 -93.56
CA GLN A 518 -8.75 -40.08 -93.01
C GLN A 518 -9.11 -39.85 -91.53
N GLN A 519 -10.35 -40.16 -91.13
CA GLN A 519 -10.81 -40.17 -89.74
C GLN A 519 -10.13 -41.28 -88.93
N LEU A 520 -10.11 -42.52 -89.42
CA LEU A 520 -9.41 -43.65 -88.80
C LEU A 520 -7.92 -43.37 -88.59
N LYS A 521 -7.28 -42.60 -89.51
CA LYS A 521 -5.90 -42.14 -89.32
C LYS A 521 -5.78 -41.15 -88.15
N SER A 522 -6.70 -40.19 -88.02
CA SER A 522 -6.70 -39.28 -86.86
C SER A 522 -7.03 -39.99 -85.53
N GLU A 523 -7.89 -41.02 -85.56
CA GLU A 523 -8.19 -41.86 -84.38
C GLU A 523 -6.97 -42.70 -83.97
N SER A 524 -6.18 -43.20 -84.93
CA SER A 524 -4.89 -43.87 -84.66
C SER A 524 -3.84 -42.93 -84.05
N GLU A 525 -3.83 -41.66 -84.47
CA GLU A 525 -2.99 -40.61 -83.86
C GLU A 525 -3.46 -40.30 -82.42
N LEU A 526 -4.78 -40.22 -82.21
CA LEU A 526 -5.40 -40.01 -80.90
C LEU A 526 -5.09 -41.16 -79.92
N LEU A 527 -5.14 -42.41 -80.39
CA LEU A 527 -4.77 -43.59 -79.60
C LEU A 527 -3.29 -43.58 -79.19
N ARG A 528 -2.39 -43.03 -80.02
CA ARG A 528 -0.98 -42.86 -79.67
C ARG A 528 -0.79 -41.85 -78.54
N ASN A 529 -1.54 -40.74 -78.58
CA ASN A 529 -1.55 -39.74 -77.52
C ASN A 529 -2.09 -40.34 -76.21
N VAL A 530 -3.24 -41.04 -76.27
CA VAL A 530 -3.83 -41.75 -75.13
C VAL A 530 -2.89 -42.80 -74.54
N GLN A 531 -2.08 -43.48 -75.36
CA GLN A 531 -1.04 -44.38 -74.84
C GLN A 531 0.04 -43.60 -74.05
N SER A 532 0.52 -42.46 -74.58
CA SER A 532 1.48 -41.62 -73.85
C SER A 532 0.90 -41.00 -72.57
N ASP A 533 -0.40 -40.66 -72.56
CA ASP A 533 -1.11 -40.22 -71.37
C ASP A 533 -1.22 -41.35 -70.33
N CYS A 534 -1.51 -42.58 -70.75
CA CYS A 534 -1.51 -43.76 -69.87
C CYS A 534 -0.12 -44.06 -69.29
N GLU A 535 0.95 -43.90 -70.06
CA GLU A 535 2.33 -44.08 -69.58
C GLU A 535 2.73 -42.95 -68.60
N SER A 536 2.35 -41.71 -68.88
CA SER A 536 2.50 -40.55 -67.98
C SER A 536 1.74 -40.72 -66.66
N LEU A 537 0.46 -41.11 -66.73
CA LEU A 537 -0.38 -41.39 -65.56
C LEU A 537 0.17 -42.56 -64.73
N LYS A 538 0.79 -43.56 -65.36
CA LYS A 538 1.45 -44.68 -64.66
C LYS A 538 2.70 -44.24 -63.89
N VAL A 539 3.49 -43.31 -64.44
CA VAL A 539 4.61 -42.69 -63.72
C VAL A 539 4.10 -41.85 -62.55
N GLN A 540 3.10 -41.00 -62.79
CA GLN A 540 2.47 -40.20 -61.73
C GLN A 540 1.86 -41.07 -60.61
N LEU A 541 1.24 -42.22 -60.94
CA LEU A 541 0.74 -43.17 -59.95
C LEU A 541 1.87 -43.63 -59.02
N VAL A 542 3.00 -44.07 -59.57
CA VAL A 542 4.17 -44.52 -58.79
C VAL A 542 4.77 -43.39 -57.94
N GLU A 543 4.71 -42.13 -58.40
CA GLU A 543 5.10 -40.97 -57.58
C GLU A 543 4.10 -40.69 -56.45
N LYS A 544 2.79 -40.82 -56.70
CA LYS A 544 1.77 -40.72 -55.63
C LYS A 544 1.90 -41.87 -54.63
N GLU A 545 2.20 -43.08 -55.06
CA GLU A 545 2.48 -44.24 -54.19
C GLU A 545 3.64 -43.93 -53.22
N LYS A 546 4.75 -43.38 -53.73
CA LYS A 546 5.90 -42.96 -52.90
C LYS A 546 5.54 -41.83 -51.93
N VAL A 547 4.74 -40.86 -52.36
CA VAL A 547 4.24 -39.80 -51.46
C VAL A 547 3.33 -40.37 -50.38
N ILE A 548 2.49 -41.36 -50.69
CA ILE A 548 1.67 -42.09 -49.72
C ILE A 548 2.56 -42.87 -48.73
N GLU A 549 3.61 -43.55 -49.20
CA GLU A 549 4.57 -44.27 -48.33
C GLU A 549 5.33 -43.32 -47.38
N ILE A 550 5.71 -42.12 -47.85
CA ILE A 550 6.32 -41.07 -47.02
C ILE A 550 5.32 -40.54 -45.99
N LEU A 551 4.07 -40.28 -46.39
CA LEU A 551 3.00 -39.82 -45.49
C LEU A 551 2.62 -40.89 -44.45
N GLN A 552 2.65 -42.17 -44.81
CA GLN A 552 2.45 -43.28 -43.87
C GLN A 552 3.53 -43.30 -42.80
N LYS A 553 4.82 -43.20 -43.18
CA LYS A 553 5.94 -43.14 -42.23
C LYS A 553 5.89 -41.88 -41.34
N GLN A 554 5.41 -40.75 -41.87
CA GLN A 554 5.14 -39.56 -41.07
C GLN A 554 3.97 -39.77 -40.08
N ILE A 555 2.90 -40.44 -40.49
CA ILE A 555 1.76 -40.79 -39.62
C ILE A 555 2.20 -41.77 -38.52
N GLU A 556 3.02 -42.77 -38.83
CA GLU A 556 3.60 -43.71 -37.86
C GLU A 556 4.44 -42.97 -36.82
N SER A 557 5.39 -42.13 -37.26
CA SER A 557 6.21 -41.29 -36.39
C SER A 557 5.37 -40.33 -35.52
N MET A 558 4.37 -39.67 -36.09
CA MET A 558 3.42 -38.83 -35.34
C MET A 558 2.61 -39.65 -34.33
N THR A 559 2.23 -40.89 -34.66
CA THR A 559 1.49 -41.78 -33.75
C THR A 559 2.36 -42.20 -32.56
N GLU A 560 3.64 -42.48 -32.78
CA GLU A 560 4.59 -42.78 -31.71
C GLU A 560 4.86 -41.57 -30.79
N ILE A 561 5.03 -40.37 -31.37
CA ILE A 561 5.16 -39.11 -30.61
C ILE A 561 3.90 -38.82 -29.79
N VAL A 562 2.71 -38.98 -30.38
CA VAL A 562 1.42 -38.84 -29.66
C VAL A 562 1.27 -39.90 -28.56
N SER A 563 1.76 -41.13 -28.78
CA SER A 563 1.80 -42.18 -27.76
C SER A 563 2.76 -41.83 -26.60
N GLN A 564 3.91 -41.22 -26.90
CA GLN A 564 4.85 -40.72 -25.89
C GLN A 564 4.27 -39.54 -25.10
N HIS A 565 3.68 -38.55 -25.78
CA HIS A 565 2.97 -37.45 -25.12
C HIS A 565 1.80 -37.96 -24.26
N GLY A 566 1.08 -38.99 -24.69
CA GLY A 566 0.04 -39.65 -23.90
C GLY A 566 0.58 -40.28 -22.61
N ARG A 567 1.74 -40.95 -22.66
CA ARG A 567 2.43 -41.46 -21.47
C ARG A 567 2.88 -40.32 -20.53
N THR A 568 3.47 -39.26 -21.08
CA THR A 568 3.92 -38.10 -20.31
C THR A 568 2.76 -37.37 -19.63
N ALA A 569 1.67 -37.11 -20.35
CA ALA A 569 0.46 -36.49 -19.81
C ALA A 569 -0.20 -37.38 -18.74
N GLY A 570 -0.20 -38.70 -18.92
CA GLY A 570 -0.63 -39.65 -17.89
C GLY A 570 0.19 -39.54 -16.60
N SER A 571 1.52 -39.45 -16.71
CA SER A 571 2.43 -39.23 -15.58
C SER A 571 2.13 -37.91 -14.85
N MET A 572 1.97 -36.82 -15.61
CA MET A 572 1.65 -35.49 -15.07
C MET A 572 0.26 -35.46 -14.40
N GLU A 573 -0.74 -36.19 -14.92
CA GLU A 573 -2.06 -36.27 -14.28
C GLU A 573 -2.02 -37.11 -12.99
N THR A 574 -1.18 -38.15 -12.91
CA THR A 574 -0.94 -38.87 -11.64
C THR A 574 -0.18 -38.02 -10.61
N GLU A 575 0.82 -37.24 -11.04
CA GLU A 575 1.54 -36.29 -10.19
C GLU A 575 0.61 -35.18 -9.67
N LYS A 576 -0.20 -34.59 -10.55
CA LYS A 576 -1.27 -33.65 -10.20
C LYS A 576 -2.29 -34.24 -9.22
N SER A 577 -2.65 -35.52 -9.38
CA SER A 577 -3.54 -36.22 -8.45
C SER A 577 -2.90 -36.41 -7.07
N GLN A 578 -1.60 -36.71 -7.02
CA GLN A 578 -0.83 -36.84 -5.78
C GLN A 578 -0.67 -35.48 -5.07
N LEU A 579 -0.30 -34.42 -5.79
CA LEU A 579 -0.20 -33.07 -5.23
C LEU A 579 -1.55 -32.55 -4.72
N MET A 580 -2.66 -32.84 -5.43
CA MET A 580 -4.01 -32.51 -4.95
C MET A 580 -4.38 -33.27 -3.67
N LYS A 581 -3.89 -34.51 -3.48
CA LYS A 581 -4.05 -35.26 -2.24
C LYS A 581 -3.22 -34.64 -1.10
N GLU A 582 -1.95 -34.33 -1.35
CA GLU A 582 -1.05 -33.71 -0.36
C GLU A 582 -1.54 -32.32 0.08
N VAL A 583 -2.04 -31.49 -0.85
CA VAL A 583 -2.70 -30.21 -0.53
C VAL A 583 -3.98 -30.43 0.30
N GLY A 584 -4.72 -31.51 0.04
CA GLY A 584 -5.85 -31.93 0.87
C GLY A 584 -5.43 -32.29 2.30
N GLU A 585 -4.36 -33.07 2.45
CA GLU A 585 -3.81 -33.49 3.74
C GLU A 585 -3.24 -32.30 4.53
N LYS A 586 -2.46 -31.42 3.90
CA LYS A 586 -1.97 -30.17 4.53
C LYS A 586 -3.08 -29.20 4.90
N LYS A 587 -4.22 -29.20 4.19
CA LYS A 587 -5.40 -28.44 4.59
C LYS A 587 -6.07 -28.99 5.84
N VAL A 588 -6.02 -30.31 6.08
CA VAL A 588 -6.48 -30.92 7.34
C VAL A 588 -5.52 -30.59 8.48
N GLU A 589 -4.21 -30.76 8.29
CA GLU A 589 -3.19 -30.39 9.29
C GLU A 589 -3.32 -28.92 9.73
N LEU A 590 -3.50 -27.99 8.79
CA LEU A 590 -3.71 -26.57 9.09
C LEU A 590 -5.01 -26.31 9.89
N GLN A 591 -6.08 -27.05 9.63
CA GLN A 591 -7.32 -26.93 10.41
C GLN A 591 -7.18 -27.52 11.81
N GLU A 592 -6.45 -28.62 11.97
CA GLU A 592 -6.15 -29.20 13.29
C GLU A 592 -5.25 -28.28 14.12
N MET A 593 -4.22 -27.68 13.51
CA MET A 593 -3.37 -26.67 14.15
C MET A 593 -4.17 -25.41 14.53
N LYS A 594 -5.09 -24.95 13.67
CA LYS A 594 -6.02 -23.85 14.01
C LYS A 594 -6.91 -24.21 15.21
N ASN A 595 -7.49 -25.41 15.25
CA ASN A 595 -8.31 -25.86 16.37
C ASN A 595 -7.49 -25.94 17.69
N LEU A 596 -6.20 -26.34 17.60
CA LEU A 596 -5.28 -26.34 18.73
C LEU A 596 -4.91 -24.93 19.20
N GLN A 597 -4.74 -23.98 18.28
CA GLN A 597 -4.54 -22.56 18.59
C GLN A 597 -5.77 -21.96 19.28
N GLU A 598 -6.97 -22.12 18.72
CA GLU A 598 -8.21 -21.60 19.32
C GLU A 598 -8.43 -22.13 20.75
N LYS A 599 -8.04 -23.39 21.00
CA LYS A 599 -8.04 -24.02 22.34
C LYS A 599 -6.93 -23.49 23.26
N LYS A 600 -5.80 -23.03 22.73
CA LYS A 600 -4.76 -22.35 23.52
C LYS A 600 -5.19 -20.92 23.86
N ASP A 601 -5.79 -20.22 22.92
CA ASP A 601 -6.32 -18.87 23.13
C ASP A 601 -7.47 -18.88 24.16
N SER A 602 -8.28 -19.95 24.23
CA SER A 602 -9.28 -20.11 25.30
C SER A 602 -8.63 -20.37 26.67
N GLN A 603 -7.57 -21.19 26.73
CA GLN A 603 -6.82 -21.41 27.98
C GLN A 603 -6.11 -20.14 28.45
N ILE A 604 -5.63 -19.28 27.54
CA ILE A 604 -5.05 -17.98 27.88
C ILE A 604 -6.12 -17.08 28.51
N ARG A 605 -7.29 -16.93 27.88
CA ARG A 605 -8.41 -16.12 28.42
C ARG A 605 -8.91 -16.62 29.79
N GLU A 606 -8.93 -17.93 30.02
CA GLU A 606 -9.26 -18.51 31.33
C GLU A 606 -8.22 -18.13 32.41
N LEU A 607 -6.93 -18.09 32.06
CA LEU A 607 -5.85 -17.68 32.96
C LEU A 607 -5.83 -16.17 33.21
N GLU A 608 -6.11 -15.36 32.20
CA GLU A 608 -6.24 -13.89 32.30
C GLU A 608 -7.39 -13.48 33.23
N ALA A 609 -8.55 -14.15 33.12
CA ALA A 609 -9.67 -13.98 34.04
C ALA A 609 -9.30 -14.38 35.47
N SER A 610 -8.67 -15.54 35.65
CA SER A 610 -8.20 -16.02 36.97
C SER A 610 -7.16 -15.09 37.61
N LEU A 611 -6.27 -14.50 36.80
CA LEU A 611 -5.34 -13.47 37.27
C LEU A 611 -6.08 -12.21 37.74
N SER A 612 -7.04 -11.73 36.95
CA SER A 612 -7.86 -10.56 37.28
C SER A 612 -8.63 -10.73 38.60
N ASP A 613 -9.20 -11.92 38.84
CA ASP A 613 -9.87 -12.26 40.11
C ASP A 613 -8.89 -12.25 41.31
N MET A 614 -7.68 -12.78 41.12
CA MET A 614 -6.64 -12.75 42.17
C MET A 614 -6.12 -11.33 42.46
N GLU A 615 -5.99 -10.48 41.45
CA GLU A 615 -5.60 -9.07 41.63
C GLU A 615 -6.71 -8.27 42.32
N LEU A 616 -7.97 -8.52 41.97
CA LEU A 616 -9.13 -7.94 42.66
C LEU A 616 -9.17 -8.38 44.13
N GLU A 617 -8.88 -9.64 44.45
CA GLU A 617 -8.80 -10.12 45.84
C GLU A 617 -7.61 -9.53 46.60
N LYS A 618 -6.44 -9.41 45.97
CA LYS A 618 -5.27 -8.69 46.50
C LYS A 618 -5.62 -7.25 46.87
N VAL A 619 -6.38 -6.54 46.03
CA VAL A 619 -6.87 -5.17 46.32
C VAL A 619 -7.86 -5.16 47.50
N LYS A 620 -8.81 -6.10 47.57
CA LYS A 620 -9.72 -6.21 48.74
C LYS A 620 -8.93 -6.43 50.03
N LEU A 621 -7.98 -7.37 50.03
CA LEU A 621 -7.14 -7.66 51.19
C LEU A 621 -6.27 -6.46 51.59
N MET A 622 -5.70 -5.74 50.61
CA MET A 622 -4.96 -4.50 50.86
C MET A 622 -5.83 -3.44 51.53
N ASN A 623 -7.07 -3.24 51.07
CA ASN A 623 -8.03 -2.31 51.65
C ASN A 623 -8.41 -2.69 53.10
N VAL A 624 -8.65 -3.98 53.36
CA VAL A 624 -8.90 -4.51 54.72
C VAL A 624 -7.67 -4.32 55.62
N CYS A 625 -6.46 -4.51 55.11
CA CYS A 625 -5.22 -4.28 55.85
C CYS A 625 -4.99 -2.79 56.16
N SER A 626 -5.26 -1.87 55.23
CA SER A 626 -5.14 -0.43 55.48
C SER A 626 -6.19 0.08 56.47
N GLU A 627 -7.42 -0.44 56.42
CA GLU A 627 -8.47 -0.10 57.39
C GLU A 627 -8.14 -0.64 58.79
N ARG A 628 -7.64 -1.88 58.89
CA ARG A 628 -7.15 -2.44 60.15
C ARG A 628 -5.96 -1.66 60.72
N LEU A 629 -5.11 -1.09 59.85
CA LEU A 629 -4.02 -0.19 60.23
C LEU A 629 -4.52 1.18 60.71
N ARG A 630 -5.61 1.72 60.12
CA ARG A 630 -6.28 2.94 60.59
C ARG A 630 -6.80 2.75 62.01
N ILE A 631 -7.57 1.69 62.25
CA ILE A 631 -8.11 1.35 63.58
C ILE A 631 -6.98 1.14 64.60
N LEU A 632 -5.86 0.50 64.22
CA LEU A 632 -4.70 0.36 65.10
C LEU A 632 -3.99 1.68 65.45
N LYS A 633 -4.06 2.70 64.58
CA LYS A 633 -3.55 4.05 64.89
C LYS A 633 -4.48 4.79 65.84
N GLU A 634 -5.79 4.67 65.65
CA GLU A 634 -6.81 5.27 66.53
C GLU A 634 -6.75 4.67 67.94
N MET A 635 -6.77 3.33 68.06
CA MET A 635 -6.53 2.62 69.33
C MET A 635 -5.14 2.86 69.95
N LYS A 636 -4.19 3.45 69.20
CA LYS A 636 -2.91 3.91 69.74
C LYS A 636 -3.04 5.31 70.34
N LEU A 637 -3.72 6.23 69.67
CA LEU A 637 -3.97 7.58 70.17
C LEU A 637 -4.83 7.55 71.44
N GLU A 638 -5.94 6.80 71.45
CA GLU A 638 -6.79 6.61 72.64
C GLU A 638 -5.99 6.11 73.86
N ARG A 639 -5.05 5.18 73.63
CA ARG A 639 -4.17 4.66 74.69
C ARG A 639 -3.18 5.71 75.19
N GLU A 640 -2.67 6.56 74.31
CA GLU A 640 -1.74 7.64 74.65
C GLU A 640 -2.47 8.78 75.39
N GLU A 641 -3.72 9.07 75.03
CA GLU A 641 -4.63 9.96 75.75
C GLU A 641 -4.94 9.43 77.16
N LEU A 642 -5.41 8.18 77.30
CA LEU A 642 -5.65 7.54 78.60
C LEU A 642 -4.39 7.49 79.47
N VAL A 643 -3.21 7.25 78.89
CA VAL A 643 -1.92 7.30 79.59
C VAL A 643 -1.56 8.72 80.04
N ASN A 644 -2.02 9.76 79.33
CA ASN A 644 -1.82 11.15 79.74
C ASN A 644 -2.85 11.58 80.81
N GLU A 645 -4.09 11.12 80.71
CA GLU A 645 -5.12 11.31 81.76
C GLU A 645 -4.67 10.66 83.08
N ILE A 646 -4.18 9.41 83.05
CA ILE A 646 -3.62 8.73 84.23
C ILE A 646 -2.41 9.49 84.83
N LYS A 647 -1.60 10.17 84.01
CA LYS A 647 -0.53 11.07 84.53
C LYS A 647 -1.11 12.30 85.21
N ALA A 648 -2.13 12.94 84.61
CA ALA A 648 -2.80 14.10 85.17
C ALA A 648 -3.45 13.78 86.52
N SER A 649 -4.28 12.73 86.59
CA SER A 649 -4.90 12.27 87.84
C SER A 649 -3.86 11.86 88.90
N ARG A 650 -2.69 11.36 88.49
CA ARG A 650 -1.58 11.09 89.42
C ARG A 650 -0.93 12.35 89.97
N ILE A 651 -0.84 13.43 89.18
CA ILE A 651 -0.35 14.74 89.63
C ILE A 651 -1.37 15.36 90.60
N GLU A 652 -2.65 15.32 90.26
CA GLU A 652 -3.76 15.76 91.13
C GLU A 652 -3.77 14.98 92.46
N LEU A 653 -3.60 13.65 92.43
CA LEU A 653 -3.49 12.84 93.64
C LEU A 653 -2.27 13.17 94.51
N SER A 654 -1.14 13.61 93.93
CA SER A 654 -0.01 14.12 94.73
C SER A 654 -0.30 15.50 95.32
N ALA A 655 -0.90 16.42 94.57
CA ALA A 655 -1.29 17.74 95.08
C ALA A 655 -2.32 17.60 96.23
N LEU A 656 -3.34 16.76 96.08
CA LEU A 656 -4.32 16.46 97.13
C LEU A 656 -3.70 15.77 98.35
N ALA A 657 -2.63 14.99 98.18
CA ALA A 657 -1.88 14.40 99.29
C ALA A 657 -1.03 15.45 100.04
N GLU A 658 -0.45 16.42 99.32
CA GLU A 658 0.25 17.57 99.92
C GLU A 658 -0.74 18.48 100.66
N GLU A 659 -1.89 18.79 100.06
CA GLU A 659 -3.01 19.51 100.73
C GLU A 659 -3.51 18.77 101.97
N ALA A 660 -3.63 17.44 101.92
CA ALA A 660 -4.04 16.64 103.08
C ALA A 660 -3.02 16.68 104.23
N GLU A 661 -1.71 16.72 103.93
CA GLU A 661 -0.68 16.93 104.96
C GLU A 661 -0.65 18.38 105.48
N ILE A 662 -0.94 19.38 104.64
CA ILE A 662 -1.14 20.78 105.09
C ILE A 662 -2.33 20.84 106.06
N ILE A 663 -3.51 20.36 105.66
CA ILE A 663 -4.72 20.34 106.50
C ILE A 663 -4.48 19.54 107.81
N LYS A 664 -3.68 18.48 107.75
CA LYS A 664 -3.28 17.67 108.92
C LYS A 664 -2.28 18.41 109.84
N ASN A 665 -1.51 19.35 109.33
CA ASN A 665 -0.69 20.27 110.12
C ASN A 665 -1.52 21.43 110.68
N ASP A 666 -2.39 22.05 109.88
CA ASP A 666 -3.34 23.08 110.32
C ASP A 666 -4.25 22.54 111.42
N TYR A 667 -4.75 21.30 111.30
CA TYR A 667 -5.54 20.64 112.33
C TYR A 667 -4.72 20.36 113.60
N ARG A 668 -3.42 20.02 113.46
CA ARG A 668 -2.52 19.83 114.60
C ARG A 668 -2.31 21.14 115.36
N GLU A 669 -1.96 22.21 114.65
CA GLU A 669 -1.81 23.56 115.20
C GLU A 669 -3.13 24.05 115.81
N LYS A 670 -4.27 23.80 115.14
CA LYS A 670 -5.59 24.16 115.67
C LYS A 670 -6.02 23.28 116.84
N ASN A 671 -5.55 22.04 116.96
CA ASN A 671 -5.71 21.24 118.17
C ASN A 671 -4.85 21.78 119.31
N GLU A 672 -3.61 22.21 119.05
CA GLU A 672 -2.72 22.83 120.05
C GLU A 672 -3.28 24.20 120.52
N ASP A 673 -3.78 25.04 119.61
CA ASP A 673 -4.57 26.24 119.90
C ASP A 673 -5.83 25.89 120.71
N MET A 674 -6.58 24.86 120.31
CA MET A 674 -7.78 24.43 121.02
C MET A 674 -7.45 23.85 122.39
N GLU A 675 -6.30 23.21 122.62
CA GLU A 675 -5.88 22.76 123.94
C GLU A 675 -5.46 23.95 124.83
N ALA A 676 -4.84 24.99 124.28
CA ALA A 676 -4.57 26.24 124.97
C ALA A 676 -5.88 27.00 125.31
N ILE A 677 -6.80 27.10 124.34
CA ILE A 677 -8.12 27.73 124.50
C ILE A 677 -9.00 26.90 125.44
N VAL A 678 -8.99 25.57 125.38
CA VAL A 678 -9.71 24.68 126.32
C VAL A 678 -9.08 24.76 127.70
N SER A 679 -7.76 24.91 127.84
CA SER A 679 -7.15 25.16 129.15
C SER A 679 -7.64 26.49 129.76
N LYS A 680 -7.75 27.54 128.93
CA LYS A 680 -8.30 28.85 129.31
C LYS A 680 -9.81 28.80 129.58
N LEU A 681 -10.59 28.11 128.75
CA LEU A 681 -12.03 27.89 128.93
C LEU A 681 -12.33 26.94 130.09
N LYS A 682 -11.44 26.02 130.45
CA LYS A 682 -11.56 25.17 131.67
C LYS A 682 -11.27 25.97 132.94
N MET A 683 -10.60 27.12 132.81
CA MET A 683 -10.54 28.15 133.85
C MET A 683 -11.83 28.99 133.89
N GLN A 684 -12.39 29.38 132.74
CA GLN A 684 -13.61 30.21 132.66
C GLN A 684 -14.93 29.46 132.85
N LEU A 685 -15.01 28.17 132.53
CA LEU A 685 -16.17 27.31 132.74
C LEU A 685 -16.40 27.07 134.24
N LYS A 686 -15.32 26.99 135.03
CA LYS A 686 -15.39 27.05 136.50
C LYS A 686 -16.00 28.35 137.02
N THR A 687 -16.09 29.39 136.18
CA THR A 687 -16.78 30.65 136.47
C THR A 687 -18.21 30.63 135.91
N ALA A 688 -18.40 30.34 134.62
CA ALA A 688 -19.72 30.40 133.95
C ALA A 688 -20.67 29.25 134.33
N GLN A 689 -20.18 28.13 134.88
CA GLN A 689 -21.02 27.09 135.48
C GLN A 689 -21.78 27.61 136.71
N ILE A 690 -21.38 28.74 137.29
CA ILE A 690 -22.09 29.43 138.38
C ILE A 690 -23.31 30.22 137.82
N GLU A 691 -23.42 30.42 136.50
CA GLU A 691 -24.38 31.33 135.86
C GLU A 691 -25.49 30.60 135.08
N LEU A 692 -25.16 29.54 134.33
CA LEU A 692 -26.13 28.86 133.42
C LEU A 692 -27.33 28.22 134.16
N GLU A 693 -27.19 27.97 135.46
CA GLU A 693 -28.29 27.50 136.34
C GLU A 693 -29.54 28.42 136.26
N GLN A 694 -29.37 29.70 135.91
CA GLN A 694 -30.43 30.71 135.91
C GLN A 694 -31.38 30.69 134.69
N THR A 695 -30.93 30.25 133.50
CA THR A 695 -31.56 30.65 132.23
C THR A 695 -32.39 29.57 131.50
N ARG A 696 -32.43 28.33 132.00
CA ARG A 696 -33.14 27.20 131.37
C ARG A 696 -34.67 27.26 131.38
N ALA A 697 -35.29 28.33 131.89
CA ALA A 697 -36.70 28.34 132.27
C ALA A 697 -37.73 28.56 131.12
N THR A 698 -37.34 29.14 129.98
CA THR A 698 -38.24 30.15 129.36
C THR A 698 -38.82 29.90 127.96
N LEU A 699 -38.33 28.97 127.13
CA LEU A 699 -38.65 28.94 125.67
C LEU A 699 -39.06 27.55 125.13
N LYS A 700 -40.34 27.36 124.70
CA LYS A 700 -40.87 26.06 124.21
C LYS A 700 -42.20 26.07 123.37
N THR A 701 -42.32 26.80 122.25
CA THR A 701 -43.51 26.87 121.32
C THR A 701 -43.15 27.49 119.94
N MET A 702 -43.94 27.49 118.82
CA MET A 702 -44.93 26.56 118.17
C MET A 702 -45.39 27.14 116.78
N GLU A 703 -45.78 26.34 115.77
CA GLU A 703 -45.95 26.76 114.33
C GLU A 703 -47.06 26.02 113.48
N GLY A 704 -47.29 26.40 112.19
CA GLY A 704 -48.16 25.76 111.13
C GLY A 704 -49.04 26.77 110.30
N SER A 705 -49.71 26.57 109.14
CA SER A 705 -49.80 25.65 107.94
C SER A 705 -50.63 26.41 106.81
N ASP A 706 -51.15 26.00 105.61
CA ASP A 706 -51.29 24.83 104.67
C ASP A 706 -51.70 25.34 103.21
N GLY A 707 -52.09 24.54 102.19
CA GLY A 707 -52.39 25.04 100.80
C GLY A 707 -53.29 24.24 99.79
N HIS A 708 -53.58 24.82 98.58
CA HIS A 708 -54.59 24.32 97.59
C HIS A 708 -54.20 24.28 96.09
N ALA A 709 -53.16 25.00 95.62
CA ALA A 709 -53.02 25.45 94.21
C ALA A 709 -52.85 24.37 93.10
N MET A 710 -52.58 23.11 93.46
CA MET A 710 -52.08 22.06 92.54
C MET A 710 -52.98 21.74 91.33
N LYS A 711 -54.31 21.91 91.45
CA LYS A 711 -55.28 21.20 90.59
C LYS A 711 -55.55 21.84 89.22
N VAL A 712 -55.29 23.14 89.04
CA VAL A 712 -55.67 23.87 87.81
C VAL A 712 -54.69 23.61 86.66
N ALA A 713 -53.39 23.50 86.96
CA ALA A 713 -52.33 23.43 85.95
C ALA A 713 -52.48 22.26 84.96
N MET A 714 -53.05 21.14 85.40
CA MET A 714 -53.18 19.91 84.58
C MET A 714 -54.15 20.04 83.39
N GLY A 715 -55.07 21.01 83.40
CA GLY A 715 -56.09 21.15 82.35
C GLY A 715 -55.53 21.70 81.03
N MET A 716 -54.66 22.72 81.12
CA MET A 716 -54.16 23.47 79.95
C MET A 716 -53.24 22.65 79.05
N GLN A 717 -52.47 21.72 79.65
CA GLN A 717 -51.42 20.95 78.98
C GLN A 717 -51.90 20.19 77.73
N LYS A 718 -53.13 19.65 77.75
CA LYS A 718 -53.63 18.78 76.68
C LYS A 718 -53.98 19.52 75.38
N GLN A 719 -54.33 20.80 75.46
CA GLN A 719 -54.80 21.55 74.29
C GLN A 719 -53.64 22.06 73.41
N ILE A 720 -52.47 22.31 74.02
CA ILE A 720 -51.25 22.78 73.36
C ILE A 720 -50.73 21.73 72.36
N THR A 721 -50.68 20.46 72.76
CA THR A 721 -50.15 19.35 71.94
C THR A 721 -50.87 19.20 70.61
N ALA A 722 -52.21 19.30 70.60
CA ALA A 722 -53.01 19.14 69.39
C ALA A 722 -52.79 20.26 68.34
N LYS A 723 -52.43 21.47 68.79
CA LYS A 723 -52.10 22.58 67.89
C LYS A 723 -50.70 22.50 67.30
N ARG A 724 -49.76 21.81 67.96
CA ARG A 724 -48.38 21.66 67.48
C ARG A 724 -48.32 20.92 66.14
N GLY A 725 -48.93 19.73 66.07
CA GLY A 725 -48.90 18.89 64.85
C GLY A 725 -49.52 19.52 63.59
N GLN A 726 -50.36 20.57 63.73
CA GLN A 726 -50.85 21.34 62.58
C GLN A 726 -49.80 22.31 62.00
N ILE A 727 -48.89 22.80 62.85
CA ILE A 727 -47.80 23.72 62.47
C ILE A 727 -46.70 22.93 61.75
N ASP A 728 -46.30 21.80 62.33
CA ASP A 728 -45.19 20.98 61.83
C ASP A 728 -45.44 20.49 60.38
N ALA A 729 -46.68 20.15 60.05
CA ALA A 729 -47.10 19.76 58.70
C ALA A 729 -47.01 20.90 57.66
N LEU A 730 -47.33 22.14 58.06
CA LEU A 730 -47.23 23.31 57.17
C LEU A 730 -45.77 23.72 56.94
N GLN A 731 -44.93 23.64 57.96
CA GLN A 731 -43.50 23.93 57.86
C GLN A 731 -42.80 23.00 56.84
N SER A 732 -43.13 21.71 56.85
CA SER A 732 -42.63 20.75 55.86
C SER A 732 -42.99 21.15 54.42
N LYS A 733 -44.22 21.62 54.19
CA LYS A 733 -44.66 22.03 52.84
C LYS A 733 -44.00 23.33 52.36
N ILE A 734 -43.68 24.26 53.26
CA ILE A 734 -42.91 25.47 52.95
C ILE A 734 -41.50 25.10 52.46
N LYS A 735 -40.77 24.27 53.24
CA LYS A 735 -39.39 23.86 52.92
C LYS A 735 -39.26 23.22 51.53
N PHE A 736 -40.21 22.37 51.15
CA PHE A 736 -40.25 21.76 49.81
C PHE A 736 -40.37 22.81 48.67
N LEU A 737 -41.14 23.88 48.88
CA LEU A 737 -41.31 24.95 47.88
C LEU A 737 -40.07 25.86 47.82
N GLU A 738 -39.41 26.10 48.95
CA GLU A 738 -38.12 26.80 49.01
C GLU A 738 -37.03 26.02 48.24
N GLU A 739 -36.91 24.72 48.51
CA GLU A 739 -35.98 23.83 47.78
C GLU A 739 -36.24 23.85 46.27
N ALA A 740 -37.49 23.73 45.84
CA ALA A 740 -37.88 23.81 44.44
C ALA A 740 -37.51 25.15 43.78
N MET A 741 -37.75 26.29 44.46
CA MET A 741 -37.35 27.60 43.96
C MET A 741 -35.82 27.77 43.85
N THR A 742 -35.06 27.27 44.83
CA THR A 742 -33.58 27.36 44.76
C THR A 742 -33.03 26.55 43.58
N ASN A 743 -33.60 25.39 43.27
CA ASN A 743 -33.15 24.56 42.16
C ASN A 743 -33.47 25.19 40.79
N ALA A 744 -34.69 25.70 40.58
CA ALA A 744 -35.04 26.45 39.37
C ALA A 744 -34.18 27.72 39.19
N THR A 745 -33.72 28.33 40.29
CA THR A 745 -32.81 29.49 40.25
C THR A 745 -31.38 29.10 39.80
N LYS A 746 -30.88 27.93 40.20
CA LYS A 746 -29.59 27.38 39.74
C LYS A 746 -29.63 27.04 38.24
N GLU A 747 -30.68 26.35 37.80
CA GLU A 747 -30.89 25.98 36.39
C GLU A 747 -30.91 27.23 35.47
N LYS A 748 -31.61 28.29 35.88
CA LYS A 748 -31.59 29.59 35.21
C LYS A 748 -30.20 30.24 35.14
N HIS A 749 -29.33 29.98 36.12
CA HIS A 749 -27.95 30.47 36.10
C HIS A 749 -27.11 29.71 35.07
N TYR A 750 -27.15 28.39 35.12
CA TYR A 750 -26.47 27.50 34.17
C TYR A 750 -26.84 27.81 32.71
N LEU A 751 -28.14 27.95 32.40
CA LEU A 751 -28.60 28.31 31.06
C LEU A 751 -28.16 29.71 30.59
N LYS A 752 -27.88 30.64 31.53
CA LYS A 752 -27.33 31.97 31.22
C LYS A 752 -25.83 31.90 30.91
N GLU A 753 -25.09 31.07 31.64
CA GLU A 753 -23.66 30.82 31.43
C GLU A 753 -23.41 30.10 30.11
N GLU A 754 -24.16 29.02 29.85
CA GLU A 754 -24.08 28.26 28.60
C GLU A 754 -24.41 29.13 27.36
N ARG A 755 -25.45 29.97 27.46
CA ARG A 755 -25.77 30.93 26.39
C ARG A 755 -24.67 31.98 26.20
N ASN A 756 -23.93 32.35 27.24
CA ASN A 756 -22.77 33.23 27.10
C ASN A 756 -21.60 32.50 26.42
N ARG A 757 -21.30 31.25 26.81
CA ARG A 757 -20.26 30.39 26.21
C ARG A 757 -20.47 30.25 24.70
N LEU A 758 -21.65 29.81 24.28
CA LEU A 758 -22.03 29.68 22.86
C LEU A 758 -21.96 31.02 22.09
N SER A 759 -22.20 32.15 22.76
CA SER A 759 -22.06 33.49 22.15
C SER A 759 -20.59 33.87 21.94
N GLN A 760 -19.69 33.43 22.81
CA GLN A 760 -18.25 33.65 22.70
C GLN A 760 -17.64 32.77 21.60
N GLU A 761 -18.01 31.50 21.54
CA GLU A 761 -17.60 30.55 20.49
C GLU A 761 -17.99 31.04 19.09
N LEU A 762 -19.24 31.50 18.93
CA LEU A 762 -19.71 32.12 17.68
C LEU A 762 -18.90 33.37 17.30
N GLY A 763 -18.47 34.15 18.29
CA GLY A 763 -17.55 35.28 18.10
C GLY A 763 -16.17 34.85 17.60
N CYS A 764 -15.58 33.82 18.22
CA CYS A 764 -14.30 33.24 17.80
C CYS A 764 -14.36 32.67 16.38
N MET A 765 -15.41 31.91 16.04
CA MET A 765 -15.62 31.40 14.68
C MET A 765 -15.78 32.54 13.65
N SER A 766 -16.48 33.62 14.01
CA SER A 766 -16.60 34.81 13.15
C SER A 766 -15.25 35.47 12.91
N ALA A 767 -14.43 35.65 13.95
CA ALA A 767 -13.08 36.20 13.82
C ALA A 767 -12.16 35.32 12.96
N LEU A 768 -12.22 33.99 13.13
CA LEU A 768 -11.45 33.02 12.34
C LEU A 768 -11.87 33.04 10.85
N ASN A 769 -13.17 33.06 10.56
CA ASN A 769 -13.67 33.20 9.19
C ASN A 769 -13.22 34.51 8.51
N ASN A 770 -13.19 35.62 9.25
CA ASN A 770 -12.67 36.89 8.73
C ASN A 770 -11.16 36.82 8.45
N LYS A 771 -10.37 36.11 9.28
CA LYS A 771 -8.94 35.86 9.03
C LYS A 771 -8.72 35.02 7.78
N LEU A 772 -9.44 33.89 7.65
CA LEU A 772 -9.37 33.02 6.48
C LEU A 772 -9.79 33.75 5.19
N ALA A 773 -10.80 34.63 5.25
CA ALA A 773 -11.20 35.46 4.11
C ALA A 773 -10.08 36.43 3.67
N GLY A 774 -9.34 37.01 4.63
CA GLY A 774 -8.16 37.83 4.34
C GLY A 774 -7.01 37.04 3.72
N GLU A 775 -6.69 35.88 4.29
CA GLU A 775 -5.65 34.97 3.76
C GLU A 775 -6.00 34.46 2.36
N LEU A 776 -7.27 34.15 2.10
CA LEU A 776 -7.78 33.78 0.78
C LEU A 776 -7.59 34.90 -0.25
N GLU A 777 -7.83 36.17 0.12
CA GLU A 777 -7.64 37.31 -0.79
C GLU A 777 -6.15 37.57 -1.08
N ILE A 778 -5.28 37.40 -0.08
CA ILE A 778 -3.83 37.42 -0.28
C ILE A 778 -3.42 36.31 -1.26
N LEU A 779 -3.90 35.08 -1.10
CA LEU A 779 -3.61 33.96 -2.00
C LEU A 779 -4.10 34.22 -3.43
N LYS A 780 -5.31 34.78 -3.63
CA LYS A 780 -5.77 35.23 -4.97
C LYS A 780 -4.83 36.26 -5.59
N SER A 781 -4.32 37.21 -4.80
CA SER A 781 -3.38 38.23 -5.30
C SER A 781 -2.04 37.61 -5.74
N GLN A 782 -1.59 36.56 -5.05
CA GLN A 782 -0.38 35.81 -5.40
C GLN A 782 -0.59 34.93 -6.64
N ASP A 783 -1.71 34.20 -6.73
CA ASP A 783 -2.12 33.42 -7.91
C ASP A 783 -2.19 34.30 -9.17
N LYS A 784 -2.83 35.48 -9.06
CA LYS A 784 -2.85 36.46 -10.16
C LYS A 784 -1.44 36.89 -10.55
N ARG A 785 -0.59 37.27 -9.58
CA ARG A 785 0.80 37.69 -9.84
C ARG A 785 1.63 36.58 -10.50
N LEU A 786 1.38 35.31 -10.17
CA LEU A 786 2.05 34.16 -10.80
C LEU A 786 1.55 33.94 -12.23
N LYS A 787 0.25 34.12 -12.50
CA LYS A 787 -0.31 34.07 -13.86
C LYS A 787 0.21 35.21 -14.74
N ASP A 788 0.28 36.44 -14.21
CA ASP A 788 0.85 37.60 -14.91
C ASP A 788 2.35 37.35 -15.24
N LYS A 789 3.12 36.73 -14.33
CA LYS A 789 4.50 36.27 -14.62
C LYS A 789 4.56 35.15 -15.67
N LEU A 790 3.68 34.16 -15.60
CA LEU A 790 3.65 33.02 -16.52
C LEU A 790 3.40 33.47 -17.97
N VAL A 791 2.39 34.33 -18.19
CA VAL A 791 2.11 34.95 -19.50
C VAL A 791 3.32 35.74 -20.03
N THR A 792 4.08 36.39 -19.13
CA THR A 792 5.30 37.12 -19.49
C THR A 792 6.43 36.15 -19.93
N MET A 793 6.56 34.99 -19.27
CA MET A 793 7.53 33.96 -19.65
C MET A 793 7.16 33.23 -20.96
N GLU A 794 5.86 32.96 -21.19
CA GLU A 794 5.36 32.41 -22.46
C GLU A 794 5.69 33.34 -23.63
N ALA A 795 5.38 34.64 -23.51
CA ALA A 795 5.71 35.64 -24.53
C ALA A 795 7.23 35.77 -24.79
N ALA A 796 8.07 35.58 -23.77
CA ALA A 796 9.52 35.55 -23.92
C ALA A 796 10.02 34.27 -24.63
N LEU A 797 9.39 33.12 -24.36
CA LEU A 797 9.69 31.85 -25.01
C LEU A 797 9.29 31.85 -26.48
N ASP A 798 8.12 32.41 -26.81
CA ASP A 798 7.67 32.61 -28.20
C ASP A 798 8.62 33.55 -28.97
N LYS A 799 9.02 34.68 -28.36
CA LYS A 799 10.04 35.59 -28.93
C LYS A 799 11.35 34.84 -29.22
N ALA A 800 11.81 33.99 -28.29
CA ALA A 800 13.02 33.19 -28.48
C ALA A 800 12.84 32.13 -29.59
N SER A 801 11.69 31.45 -29.65
CA SER A 801 11.35 30.48 -30.69
C SER A 801 11.39 31.09 -32.10
N VAL A 802 10.79 32.28 -32.27
CA VAL A 802 10.86 33.05 -33.53
C VAL A 802 12.30 33.44 -33.88
N GLN A 803 13.13 33.84 -32.90
CA GLN A 803 14.55 34.13 -33.13
C GLN A 803 15.36 32.89 -33.53
N PHE A 804 15.08 31.72 -32.97
CA PHE A 804 15.70 30.46 -33.42
C PHE A 804 15.32 30.11 -34.87
N ALA A 805 14.05 30.27 -35.24
CA ALA A 805 13.59 30.06 -36.61
C ALA A 805 14.24 31.04 -37.61
N GLU A 806 14.38 32.31 -37.23
CA GLU A 806 15.10 33.32 -38.02
C GLU A 806 16.59 32.95 -38.21
N CYS A 807 17.26 32.55 -37.13
CA CYS A 807 18.66 32.09 -37.19
C CYS A 807 18.82 30.85 -38.09
N GLN A 808 17.91 29.88 -38.02
CA GLN A 808 17.94 28.69 -38.87
C GLN A 808 17.71 29.04 -40.35
N CYS A 809 16.83 30.01 -40.64
CA CYS A 809 16.64 30.54 -41.99
C CYS A 809 17.91 31.24 -42.54
N ILE A 810 18.64 31.98 -41.70
CA ILE A 810 19.92 32.61 -42.09
C ILE A 810 20.97 31.55 -42.42
N ILE A 811 21.09 30.50 -41.60
CA ILE A 811 22.03 29.39 -41.83
C ILE A 811 21.72 28.70 -43.17
N GLN A 812 20.46 28.34 -43.43
CA GLN A 812 20.06 27.71 -44.70
C GLN A 812 20.37 28.57 -45.93
N ARG A 813 20.25 29.90 -45.84
CA ARG A 813 20.66 30.80 -46.93
C ARG A 813 22.18 30.78 -47.14
N GLN A 814 22.97 30.80 -46.07
CA GLN A 814 24.42 30.73 -46.15
C GLN A 814 24.89 29.38 -46.74
N GLU A 815 24.25 28.27 -46.37
CA GLU A 815 24.50 26.95 -46.97
C GLU A 815 24.18 26.91 -48.47
N GLN A 816 23.05 27.50 -48.87
CA GLN A 816 22.68 27.66 -50.29
C GLN A 816 23.66 28.55 -51.05
N GLU A 817 24.14 29.66 -50.47
CA GLU A 817 25.16 30.50 -51.08
C GLU A 817 26.51 29.77 -51.21
N VAL A 818 26.95 29.02 -50.19
CA VAL A 818 28.15 28.19 -50.26
C VAL A 818 28.02 27.11 -51.33
N MET A 819 26.85 26.49 -51.48
CA MET A 819 26.57 25.55 -52.56
C MET A 819 26.59 26.23 -53.94
N ARG A 820 26.02 27.44 -54.06
CA ARG A 820 26.10 28.25 -55.28
C ARG A 820 27.54 28.59 -55.65
N TYR A 821 28.36 29.04 -54.69
CA TYR A 821 29.78 29.33 -54.92
C TYR A 821 30.60 28.08 -55.27
N LYS A 822 30.31 26.92 -54.64
CA LYS A 822 30.92 25.63 -55.03
C LYS A 822 30.54 25.22 -56.46
N LEU A 823 29.29 25.40 -56.85
CA LEU A 823 28.83 25.13 -58.21
C LEU A 823 29.44 26.09 -59.23
N GLN A 824 29.51 27.39 -58.91
CA GLN A 824 30.20 28.39 -59.74
C GLN A 824 31.68 28.01 -59.92
N HIS A 825 32.42 27.78 -58.83
CA HIS A 825 33.82 27.33 -58.88
C HIS A 825 33.97 26.02 -59.69
N THR A 826 32.99 25.12 -59.64
CA THR A 826 33.01 23.87 -60.44
C THR A 826 32.76 24.13 -61.93
N LEU A 827 31.98 25.16 -62.28
CA LEU A 827 31.79 25.62 -63.66
C LEU A 827 33.02 26.38 -64.15
N ASP A 828 33.55 27.31 -63.36
CA ASP A 828 34.77 28.08 -63.68
C ASP A 828 35.97 27.14 -63.92
N VAL A 829 36.13 26.10 -63.09
CA VAL A 829 37.17 25.07 -63.28
C VAL A 829 36.94 24.22 -64.53
N LYS A 830 35.68 23.99 -64.95
CA LYS A 830 35.36 23.30 -66.20
C LYS A 830 35.54 24.19 -67.44
N GLU A 831 35.32 25.50 -67.30
CA GLU A 831 35.57 26.48 -68.37
C GLU A 831 37.08 26.71 -68.58
N LEU A 832 37.86 26.67 -67.49
CA LEU A 832 39.33 26.59 -67.52
C LEU A 832 39.85 25.20 -67.97
N GLN A 833 39.01 24.15 -67.94
CA GLN A 833 39.30 22.83 -68.53
C GLN A 833 38.63 22.65 -69.90
N GLY A 834 38.81 23.63 -70.79
CA GLY A 834 38.67 23.39 -72.23
C GLY A 834 39.56 22.21 -72.68
N PRO A 835 39.21 21.49 -73.76
CA PRO A 835 39.92 20.28 -74.19
C PRO A 835 41.30 20.60 -74.81
N GLY A 836 42.28 20.95 -73.96
CA GLY A 836 43.58 21.44 -74.38
C GLY A 836 44.67 21.41 -73.30
N HIS A 837 45.52 20.39 -73.41
CA HIS A 837 46.93 20.36 -72.95
C HIS A 837 47.20 19.87 -71.51
N THR A 838 48.48 19.54 -71.28
CA THR A 838 49.00 18.65 -70.21
C THR A 838 50.07 19.35 -69.36
N VAL A 839 50.82 18.56 -68.55
CA VAL A 839 51.88 18.95 -67.60
C VAL A 839 51.35 19.33 -66.20
N GLY A 840 51.88 18.82 -65.07
CA GLY A 840 52.82 17.71 -64.88
C GLY A 840 53.82 17.93 -63.74
N SER A 841 53.96 16.95 -62.83
CA SER A 841 54.92 16.92 -61.70
C SER A 841 54.74 18.01 -60.62
N SER A 842 55.26 17.87 -59.39
CA SER A 842 55.65 16.69 -58.57
C SER A 842 55.98 17.12 -57.12
N THR A 843 55.98 16.17 -56.17
CA THR A 843 56.61 16.26 -54.81
C THR A 843 56.03 17.32 -53.83
N LEU A 844 56.17 17.22 -52.49
CA LEU A 844 56.84 16.24 -51.62
C LEU A 844 56.01 15.96 -50.32
N LYS A 845 56.53 15.07 -49.47
CA LYS A 845 56.12 14.68 -48.10
C LYS A 845 56.19 15.89 -47.11
N GLN A 846 55.78 15.84 -45.83
CA GLN A 846 55.71 14.69 -44.90
C GLN A 846 54.79 14.92 -43.67
N ARG A 847 54.57 13.84 -42.90
CA ARG A 847 53.84 13.78 -41.61
C ARG A 847 54.53 14.60 -40.50
N TYR A 848 53.80 14.99 -39.43
CA TYR A 848 53.82 14.29 -38.12
C TYR A 848 52.78 14.85 -37.14
N SER A 849 52.67 14.23 -35.96
CA SER A 849 51.63 14.41 -34.93
C SER A 849 52.08 15.36 -33.79
N THR A 850 51.13 15.93 -33.02
CA THR A 850 50.90 15.72 -31.55
C THR A 850 50.29 16.96 -30.84
N LEU A 851 49.46 16.74 -29.82
CA LEU A 851 48.93 17.75 -28.86
C LEU A 851 50.06 18.25 -27.90
N PRO A 852 49.95 19.36 -27.11
CA PRO A 852 48.86 19.57 -26.13
C PRO A 852 48.44 21.03 -25.76
N HIS A 853 47.39 21.11 -24.95
CA HIS A 853 46.95 22.12 -23.96
C HIS A 853 47.59 23.54 -23.83
N SER A 854 46.73 24.54 -24.05
CA SER A 854 46.36 25.69 -23.18
C SER A 854 47.33 26.82 -22.75
N SER A 855 46.80 28.05 -22.88
CA SER A 855 46.77 29.19 -21.93
C SER A 855 47.43 30.54 -22.34
N SER A 856 46.84 31.63 -21.81
CA SER A 856 47.25 33.07 -21.84
C SER A 856 47.25 33.88 -23.15
N GLU A 857 46.48 34.97 -23.11
CA GLU A 857 46.59 36.26 -23.85
C GLU A 857 47.93 37.01 -23.52
N PRO A 858 48.37 38.12 -24.19
CA PRO A 858 47.50 39.21 -24.68
C PRO A 858 47.92 40.17 -25.84
N SER A 859 46.90 40.89 -26.35
CA SER A 859 46.86 42.31 -26.79
C SER A 859 47.49 42.82 -28.12
N CYS A 860 46.82 43.84 -28.66
CA CYS A 860 47.19 44.79 -29.74
C CYS A 860 47.31 44.24 -31.19
N GLN A 861 46.96 45.00 -32.26
CA GLN A 861 46.52 46.41 -32.32
C GLN A 861 45.50 46.70 -33.46
N THR A 862 44.81 47.83 -33.33
CA THR A 862 43.64 48.30 -34.12
C THR A 862 43.91 48.63 -35.59
N PHE A 863 42.95 48.31 -36.48
CA PHE A 863 42.52 49.21 -37.57
C PHE A 863 41.03 48.99 -37.92
N MET A 864 40.29 50.09 -38.13
CA MET A 864 38.86 50.20 -38.49
C MET A 864 38.72 51.48 -39.33
N PRO A 865 37.88 51.54 -40.39
CA PRO A 865 36.44 51.85 -40.22
C PRO A 865 35.53 51.18 -41.32
N SER A 866 34.21 51.35 -41.43
CA SER A 866 33.21 52.11 -40.65
C SER A 866 31.79 51.54 -40.83
N LYS A 867 30.98 51.59 -39.76
CA LYS A 867 29.52 51.81 -39.71
C LYS A 867 28.62 51.15 -40.79
N LEU A 868 27.89 50.12 -40.36
CA LEU A 868 26.45 50.04 -40.63
C LEU A 868 25.73 49.74 -39.30
N ASN A 869 24.66 50.47 -38.99
CA ASN A 869 24.01 50.38 -37.68
C ASN A 869 22.99 49.24 -37.64
N TYR A 870 23.35 48.14 -36.96
CA TYR A 870 22.38 47.29 -36.28
C TYR A 870 22.86 47.06 -34.85
N THR A 871 21.96 47.29 -33.88
CA THR A 871 22.19 46.97 -32.48
C THR A 871 22.21 45.46 -32.31
N LYS A 872 23.40 44.86 -32.26
CA LYS A 872 23.57 43.51 -31.72
C LYS A 872 23.26 43.55 -30.23
N GLU A 873 22.02 43.25 -29.88
CA GLU A 873 21.75 42.65 -28.57
C GLU A 873 22.49 41.30 -28.53
N ASP A 874 23.13 40.98 -27.40
CA ASP A 874 23.63 39.62 -27.16
C ASP A 874 22.40 38.69 -27.14
N PRO A 875 22.27 37.69 -28.05
CA PRO A 875 21.11 36.81 -28.08
C PRO A 875 20.90 36.02 -26.79
N LEU A 876 21.92 35.95 -25.93
CA LEU A 876 21.89 35.33 -24.62
C LEU A 876 21.70 36.35 -23.48
N ARG A 877 21.46 37.63 -23.76
CA ARG A 877 21.23 38.66 -22.73
C ARG A 877 19.94 38.41 -21.98
N ASP A 878 18.83 38.26 -22.70
CA ASP A 878 17.51 37.98 -22.13
C ASP A 878 17.54 36.63 -21.37
N LEU A 879 18.26 35.62 -21.90
CA LEU A 879 18.44 34.33 -21.22
C LEU A 879 19.29 34.43 -19.95
N LYS A 880 20.37 35.23 -19.93
CA LYS A 880 21.17 35.50 -18.72
C LYS A 880 20.35 36.29 -17.69
N GLN A 881 19.55 37.25 -18.13
CA GLN A 881 18.63 38.01 -17.28
C GLN A 881 17.63 37.06 -16.61
N LEU A 882 16.99 36.18 -17.39
CA LEU A 882 16.03 35.17 -16.92
C LEU A 882 16.67 34.15 -15.96
N LEU A 883 17.88 33.68 -16.25
CA LEU A 883 18.63 32.76 -15.37
C LEU A 883 19.08 33.45 -14.07
N GLN A 884 19.34 34.76 -14.09
CA GLN A 884 19.64 35.56 -12.90
C GLN A 884 18.38 35.76 -12.04
N GLU A 885 17.22 36.02 -12.64
CA GLU A 885 15.93 36.09 -11.95
C GLU A 885 15.51 34.73 -11.38
N LEU A 886 15.74 33.62 -12.10
CA LEU A 886 15.50 32.27 -11.60
C LEU A 886 16.35 31.97 -10.36
N ARG A 887 17.62 32.40 -10.37
CA ARG A 887 18.51 32.26 -9.21
C ARG A 887 18.02 33.09 -8.01
N SER A 888 17.65 34.37 -8.20
CA SER A 888 17.11 35.18 -7.09
C SER A 888 15.75 34.69 -6.58
N THR A 889 14.92 34.10 -7.44
CA THR A 889 13.60 33.58 -7.05
C THR A 889 13.69 32.30 -6.18
N ILE A 890 14.79 31.55 -6.26
CA ILE A 890 15.05 30.41 -5.36
C ILE A 890 15.51 30.88 -3.98
N ASP A 891 16.26 31.98 -3.90
CA ASP A 891 16.75 32.55 -2.65
C ASP A 891 15.66 33.37 -1.90
N GLU A 892 14.60 33.83 -2.57
CA GLU A 892 13.46 34.56 -1.99
C GLU A 892 12.29 33.66 -1.53
N ILE A 893 12.56 32.60 -0.76
CA ILE A 893 11.53 31.85 0.00
C ILE A 893 11.62 32.23 1.50
N PRO A 894 10.70 33.07 2.04
CA PRO A 894 10.78 33.48 3.44
C PRO A 894 10.36 32.37 4.41
N SER A 895 11.33 31.63 4.94
CA SER A 895 11.12 30.68 6.06
C SER A 895 10.89 31.38 7.41
N ALA A 896 9.82 32.20 7.55
CA ALA A 896 9.31 32.65 8.84
C ALA A 896 7.93 33.34 8.77
N ILE A 897 6.83 32.61 9.04
CA ILE A 897 5.84 33.04 10.05
C ILE A 897 5.40 31.79 10.84
N LEU A 898 6.24 31.36 11.78
CA LEU A 898 5.82 30.55 12.93
C LEU A 898 5.67 31.50 14.12
N PRO A 899 4.44 31.83 14.56
CA PRO A 899 4.25 32.50 15.84
C PRO A 899 4.66 31.51 16.93
N LYS A 900 5.56 31.91 17.83
CA LYS A 900 5.73 31.19 19.09
C LYS A 900 4.45 31.37 19.89
N THR A 901 3.77 30.27 20.20
CA THR A 901 2.91 30.22 21.39
C THR A 901 3.81 30.13 22.60
N GLU A 902 3.87 31.21 23.38
CA GLU A 902 4.25 31.09 24.79
C GLU A 902 3.17 30.27 25.51
N SER A 903 3.54 29.58 26.57
CA SER A 903 2.64 28.66 27.27
C SER A 903 1.58 29.42 28.07
N ASP A 904 0.31 29.22 27.71
CA ASP A 904 -0.71 28.94 28.72
C ASP A 904 -1.76 27.96 28.17
N SER A 905 -2.51 27.30 29.06
CA SER A 905 -3.18 26.03 28.74
C SER A 905 -4.66 26.18 28.37
N ASP A 906 -5.05 25.75 27.16
CA ASP A 906 -6.45 25.43 26.81
C ASP A 906 -6.51 24.40 25.65
N PRO A 907 -7.25 23.27 25.73
CA PRO A 907 -7.13 22.18 24.75
C PRO A 907 -7.98 22.34 23.47
N ASP A 908 -9.05 23.13 23.51
CA ASP A 908 -10.24 22.90 22.67
C ASP A 908 -10.14 23.45 21.23
N LEU A 909 -9.06 24.17 20.88
CA LEU A 909 -8.94 24.86 19.60
C LEU A 909 -8.59 23.93 18.42
N SER A 910 -8.02 22.75 18.69
CA SER A 910 -7.54 21.83 17.66
C SER A 910 -8.68 21.13 16.89
N SER A 911 -9.82 20.89 17.56
CA SER A 911 -11.01 20.24 16.98
C SER A 911 -11.64 21.05 15.84
N THR A 912 -11.70 22.38 16.02
CA THR A 912 -12.41 23.30 15.13
C THR A 912 -11.65 23.57 13.82
N LEU A 913 -10.32 23.48 13.84
CA LEU A 913 -9.50 23.69 12.64
C LEU A 913 -9.68 22.54 11.63
N THR A 914 -9.66 21.29 12.11
CA THR A 914 -9.88 20.08 11.31
C THR A 914 -11.26 20.07 10.64
N ALA A 915 -12.30 20.48 11.37
CA ALA A 915 -13.65 20.60 10.81
C ALA A 915 -13.73 21.59 9.64
N CYS A 916 -13.02 22.73 9.72
CA CYS A 916 -12.97 23.71 8.63
C CYS A 916 -12.22 23.18 7.39
N ILE A 917 -11.11 22.46 7.60
CA ILE A 917 -10.31 21.85 6.52
C ILE A 917 -11.17 20.86 5.72
N ASN A 918 -11.88 19.96 6.41
CA ASN A 918 -12.73 18.96 5.77
C ASN A 918 -13.89 19.59 4.97
N GLN A 919 -14.45 20.71 5.45
CA GLN A 919 -15.51 21.41 4.74
C GLN A 919 -15.00 22.16 3.48
N ILE A 920 -13.78 22.71 3.53
CA ILE A 920 -13.11 23.30 2.35
C ILE A 920 -12.78 22.20 1.32
N GLN A 921 -12.27 21.05 1.77
CA GLN A 921 -12.00 19.88 0.94
C GLN A 921 -13.25 19.48 0.13
N ALA A 922 -14.40 19.29 0.81
CA ALA A 922 -15.68 18.94 0.18
C ALA A 922 -16.14 19.98 -0.87
N CYS A 923 -15.97 21.28 -0.59
CA CYS A 923 -16.29 22.33 -1.55
C CYS A 923 -15.39 22.33 -2.79
N ILE A 924 -14.11 22.00 -2.65
CA ILE A 924 -13.17 21.86 -3.78
C ILE A 924 -13.55 20.63 -4.62
N THR A 925 -13.79 19.47 -4.00
CA THR A 925 -14.21 18.24 -4.70
C THR A 925 -15.51 18.45 -5.49
N LEU A 926 -16.53 19.06 -4.88
CA LEU A 926 -17.79 19.40 -5.57
C LEU A 926 -17.59 20.33 -6.77
N ARG A 927 -16.64 21.28 -6.70
CA ARG A 927 -16.34 22.19 -7.81
C ARG A 927 -15.58 21.48 -8.93
N SER A 928 -14.63 20.63 -8.58
CA SER A 928 -13.87 19.79 -9.51
C SER A 928 -14.77 18.80 -10.26
N ILE A 929 -15.66 18.08 -9.56
CA ILE A 929 -16.67 17.20 -10.17
C ILE A 929 -17.55 17.97 -11.17
N LYS A 930 -17.93 19.21 -10.85
CA LYS A 930 -18.78 20.03 -11.72
C LYS A 930 -18.04 20.49 -12.99
N ILE A 931 -16.74 20.80 -12.89
CA ILE A 931 -15.88 21.12 -14.05
C ILE A 931 -15.66 19.87 -14.90
N VAL A 932 -15.27 18.74 -14.31
CA VAL A 932 -15.10 17.46 -15.01
C VAL A 932 -16.38 17.05 -15.75
N ARG A 933 -17.55 17.18 -15.13
CA ARG A 933 -18.84 16.88 -15.77
C ARG A 933 -19.17 17.82 -16.94
N CYS A 934 -18.73 19.09 -16.90
CA CYS A 934 -18.83 19.99 -18.06
C CYS A 934 -17.84 19.62 -19.18
N CYS A 935 -16.60 19.24 -18.85
CA CYS A 935 -15.61 18.80 -19.84
C CYS A 935 -16.03 17.50 -20.55
N ILE A 936 -16.61 16.54 -19.82
CA ILE A 936 -17.15 15.29 -20.39
C ILE A 936 -18.32 15.60 -21.33
N LEU A 937 -19.24 16.50 -20.94
CA LEU A 937 -20.37 16.89 -21.79
C LEU A 937 -19.93 17.65 -23.06
N ALA A 938 -18.83 18.40 -23.01
CA ALA A 938 -18.24 19.01 -24.21
C ALA A 938 -17.60 17.96 -25.12
N GLY A 939 -16.72 17.10 -24.57
CA GLY A 939 -16.04 16.05 -25.33
C GLY A 939 -16.96 14.98 -25.93
N TRP A 940 -18.18 14.84 -25.43
CA TRP A 940 -19.20 13.95 -26.00
C TRP A 940 -19.98 14.55 -27.18
N MET A 941 -19.90 15.86 -27.44
CA MET A 941 -20.53 16.48 -28.62
C MET A 941 -19.66 16.42 -29.88
N ASP A 942 -18.32 16.47 -29.74
CA ASP A 942 -17.41 16.41 -30.89
C ASP A 942 -17.15 14.97 -31.41
N GLY A 943 -17.54 13.95 -30.63
CA GLY A 943 -17.32 12.52 -30.95
C GLY A 943 -18.47 11.82 -31.68
N TRP A 944 -19.33 12.55 -32.39
CA TRP A 944 -20.53 12.01 -33.07
C TRP A 944 -20.60 12.33 -34.59
N VAL A 945 -19.42 12.35 -35.23
CA VAL A 945 -19.25 12.22 -36.67
C VAL A 945 -18.19 11.13 -36.91
N ASP A 946 -18.46 10.23 -37.85
CA ASP A 946 -17.72 8.99 -38.16
C ASP A 946 -17.66 7.94 -37.02
N GLY A 947 -18.58 6.97 -37.08
CA GLY A 947 -18.74 5.86 -36.13
C GLY A 947 -19.96 4.98 -36.42
#